data_AF-A0A4W3JQN9-F1
#
_entry.id   AF-A0A4W3JQN9-F1
#
_cell.length_a   1.000
_cell.length_b   1.000
_cell.length_c   1.000
_cell.angle_alpha   90.00
_cell.angle_beta   90.00
_cell.angle_gamma   90.00
#
_symmetry.space_group_name_H-M   'P 1'
#
loop_
_entity.id
_entity.type
_entity.pdbx_description
1 polymer ?
#
loop_
_entity_poly.entity_id
_entity_poly.type
_entity_poly.pdbx_seq_one_letter_code
_entity_poly.pdbx_strand_id
1 'polypeptide(L)'
;MIEDQNVASVQDLSAVNRKRPSETYHGPENQPPSKKGQFNKDVYNCTSMKTLEEKVEEIRRELSNKELALITLKAKVQSLDSLLDLTKEDLQSERISKERLSNEVEVLKLELASSGQRIFKLTEDVMIQKSNFESLISEISFQKETNEQQSEKAKLFQLELEFVRQDRADKELQIKMLEENLVKLSGFQTEAQECMVDLKNTKSALEEVKEESVKKTIKIESLQRQLSDLDQELHQAQAKAVRQDTTHFHKIIESMQKECEQIATLSSKKTQQNEELKQQIELLNNAKADLQNECTELKQNEATIQTSLEEKSDLFQQLKAKLEETECKLNIAVQASVQDKENHSELQKQMKNHKSKIKAKDLEISKCQTNITRLEEQLKERESLITDLQNNLKGVEEKFQESERCVGNFEARETKLRAEVQEIQDDLTVINDMLSKKTGELENKLLEIVQLKKDLSDNSSKSQILADELQRKDEEYSDLKEKYMDAKKQIQQVEKEISTKREEEKCVRHKLQELERMKNQMAQDLEAKERIIQQFKRACSSETDLQKKVALLTITLEQKNATLIKLEKDLEEYGTTNSVKEQQFTEAKEGQKLNKDSSHYPNQKPDIVLTDKTEESVHFQQTTSKELEKQRLRINDLTEKCNKIEHHHLTQNKNEEYSREVESFQNEIEVLKNI
;
A
#
# COMPACT_ATOMS: atom_id res chain seq x y z
N MET A 1 -6.49 42.60 -16.36
CA MET A 1 -7.79 41.94 -16.09
C MET A 1 -7.74 41.56 -14.62
N ILE A 2 -8.63 42.11 -13.79
CA ILE A 2 -9.86 41.45 -13.31
C ILE A 2 -9.47 40.22 -12.46
N GLU A 3 -9.78 40.13 -11.16
CA GLU A 3 -10.89 40.76 -10.43
C GLU A 3 -10.53 41.21 -9.00
N ASP A 4 -11.25 42.19 -8.46
CA ASP A 4 -11.28 42.51 -7.02
C ASP A 4 -12.21 41.55 -6.28
N GLN A 5 -11.92 41.22 -5.01
CA GLN A 5 -13.01 41.06 -4.05
C GLN A 5 -12.62 41.30 -2.58
N ASN A 6 -13.35 42.21 -1.95
CA ASN A 6 -13.43 42.35 -0.50
C ASN A 6 -14.37 41.28 0.08
N VAL A 7 -14.02 40.73 1.25
CA VAL A 7 -15.00 40.39 2.31
C VAL A 7 -14.42 40.86 3.64
N ALA A 8 -15.25 41.38 4.53
CA ALA A 8 -14.78 42.02 5.77
C ALA A 8 -15.70 41.78 6.98
N SER A 9 -15.05 41.78 8.16
CA SER A 9 -15.60 42.24 9.45
C SER A 9 -16.55 41.31 10.24
N VAL A 10 -16.85 41.78 11.48
CA VAL A 10 -17.90 41.35 12.43
C VAL A 10 -17.60 40.05 13.21
N GLN A 11 -17.67 39.96 14.55
CA GLN A 11 -17.80 40.90 15.72
C GLN A 11 -17.50 40.07 17.01
N ASP A 12 -17.25 40.55 18.25
CA ASP A 12 -16.89 41.83 18.91
C ASP A 12 -16.35 41.48 20.34
N LEU A 13 -16.30 42.44 21.28
CA LEU A 13 -16.13 42.33 22.74
C LEU A 13 -14.71 42.00 23.27
N SER A 14 -14.15 42.71 24.27
CA SER A 14 -14.47 44.04 24.86
C SER A 14 -13.20 44.56 25.57
N ALA A 15 -12.73 45.79 25.32
CA ALA A 15 -13.06 47.05 26.02
C ALA A 15 -12.47 47.15 27.47
N VAL A 16 -11.97 48.29 28.02
CA VAL A 16 -12.06 49.69 27.55
C VAL A 16 -11.10 50.66 28.30
N ASN A 17 -10.68 51.78 27.65
CA ASN A 17 -10.25 53.09 28.24
C ASN A 17 -8.94 53.20 29.10
N ARG A 18 -8.28 54.36 29.29
CA ARG A 18 -8.29 55.70 28.61
C ARG A 18 -6.99 56.49 28.87
N LYS A 19 -6.71 57.50 28.03
CA LYS A 19 -5.71 58.58 28.27
C LYS A 19 -6.32 59.74 29.08
N ARG A 20 -5.51 60.48 29.86
CA ARG A 20 -5.27 61.95 29.77
C ARG A 20 -4.37 62.50 30.91
N PRO A 21 -3.74 63.69 30.74
CA PRO A 21 -2.82 64.29 31.71
C PRO A 21 -3.49 65.33 32.65
N SER A 22 -2.65 65.99 33.47
CA SER A 22 -2.92 67.03 34.47
C SER A 22 -3.50 68.36 33.93
N GLU A 23 -4.33 69.06 34.74
CA GLU A 23 -3.95 70.36 35.34
C GLU A 23 -4.92 70.91 36.41
N THR A 24 -4.37 71.79 37.27
CA THR A 24 -4.98 72.95 37.98
C THR A 24 -5.96 72.80 39.18
N TYR A 25 -5.53 73.44 40.28
CA TYR A 25 -6.20 73.97 41.50
C TYR A 25 -7.66 74.49 41.35
N HIS A 26 -8.51 74.70 42.39
CA HIS A 26 -8.33 75.33 43.72
C HIS A 26 -9.52 74.99 44.67
N GLY A 27 -9.41 75.27 45.99
CA GLY A 27 -10.56 75.65 46.84
C GLY A 27 -10.72 74.89 48.19
N PRO A 28 -11.05 75.57 49.32
CA PRO A 28 -11.24 74.93 50.65
C PRO A 28 -12.68 75.04 51.21
N GLU A 29 -13.01 74.27 52.27
CA GLU A 29 -13.52 74.76 53.58
C GLU A 29 -14.25 73.69 54.47
N ASN A 30 -14.04 73.83 55.79
CA ASN A 30 -14.95 73.61 56.94
C ASN A 30 -15.72 72.28 57.27
N GLN A 31 -15.22 71.65 58.37
CA GLN A 31 -15.96 71.26 59.60
C GLN A 31 -16.66 69.88 59.78
N PRO A 32 -16.86 69.42 61.05
CA PRO A 32 -17.26 68.02 61.40
C PRO A 32 -18.59 67.89 62.19
N PRO A 33 -19.01 66.66 62.57
CA PRO A 33 -19.97 66.47 63.68
C PRO A 33 -19.63 65.38 64.74
N SER A 34 -19.32 65.82 65.95
CA SER A 34 -19.86 65.42 67.26
C SER A 34 -20.36 63.98 67.61
N LYS A 35 -19.56 63.30 68.46
CA LYS A 35 -19.75 63.17 69.94
C LYS A 35 -20.78 62.19 70.58
N LYS A 36 -20.23 61.22 71.32
CA LYS A 36 -20.55 60.63 72.66
C LYS A 36 -19.41 59.64 72.99
N GLY A 37 -19.04 59.24 74.22
CA GLY A 37 -19.36 59.56 75.63
C GLY A 37 -18.49 58.63 76.54
N GLN A 38 -18.31 58.76 77.85
CA GLN A 38 -18.79 59.74 78.85
C GLN A 38 -17.74 59.95 79.99
N PHE A 39 -18.01 59.61 81.26
CA PHE A 39 -17.17 59.83 82.47
C PHE A 39 -17.45 58.71 83.53
N ASN A 40 -16.60 58.31 84.49
CA ASN A 40 -16.00 59.13 85.57
C ASN A 40 -14.99 58.34 86.49
N LYS A 41 -13.84 58.98 86.80
CA LYS A 41 -13.23 59.25 88.14
C LYS A 41 -12.70 58.21 89.17
N ASP A 42 -11.77 58.75 90.00
CA ASP A 42 -11.32 58.39 91.37
C ASP A 42 -10.40 57.14 91.56
N VAL A 43 -9.42 57.07 92.50
CA VAL A 43 -8.83 58.04 93.47
C VAL A 43 -7.38 57.62 93.89
N TYR A 44 -6.54 58.60 94.28
CA TYR A 44 -5.21 58.59 94.96
C TYR A 44 -4.51 57.26 95.36
N ASN A 45 -3.17 57.23 95.23
CA ASN A 45 -2.31 56.83 96.36
C ASN A 45 -0.91 57.50 96.34
N CYS A 46 -0.34 57.79 97.51
CA CYS A 46 0.99 58.38 97.67
C CYS A 46 2.07 57.28 97.68
N THR A 47 3.09 57.39 96.83
CA THR A 47 4.12 56.34 96.67
C THR A 47 5.45 56.76 97.31
N SER A 48 5.94 55.92 98.23
CA SER A 48 7.19 56.06 98.99
C SER A 48 8.42 56.30 98.10
N MET A 49 9.49 56.90 98.67
CA MET A 49 10.78 57.09 98.01
C MET A 49 11.28 55.81 97.31
N LYS A 50 11.15 54.66 97.97
CA LYS A 50 11.49 53.33 97.43
C LYS A 50 10.72 52.98 96.14
N THR A 51 9.46 53.39 96.07
CA THR A 51 8.59 53.21 94.89
C THR A 51 8.72 54.36 93.87
N LEU A 52 9.44 55.42 94.21
CA LEU A 52 9.97 56.38 93.24
C LEU A 52 11.25 55.84 92.59
N GLU A 53 12.13 55.17 93.37
CA GLU A 53 13.28 54.43 92.84
C GLU A 53 12.84 53.28 91.92
N GLU A 54 11.84 52.49 92.30
CA GLU A 54 11.27 51.43 91.44
C GLU A 54 10.78 51.99 90.08
N LYS A 55 10.16 53.19 90.06
CA LYS A 55 9.76 53.89 88.82
C LYS A 55 10.94 54.44 88.03
N VAL A 56 11.98 54.96 88.70
CA VAL A 56 13.21 55.41 88.02
C VAL A 56 13.93 54.22 87.37
N GLU A 57 13.99 53.08 88.04
CA GLU A 57 14.61 51.86 87.52
C GLU A 57 13.75 51.19 86.43
N GLU A 58 12.42 51.31 86.50
CA GLU A 58 11.51 50.99 85.41
C GLU A 58 11.76 51.87 84.17
N ILE A 59 11.88 53.19 84.34
CA ILE A 59 12.20 54.12 83.24
C ILE A 59 13.58 53.83 82.66
N ARG A 60 14.60 53.51 83.46
CA ARG A 60 15.92 53.08 82.96
C ARG A 60 15.84 51.80 82.14
N ARG A 61 15.08 50.81 82.62
CA ARG A 61 14.84 49.54 81.91
C ARG A 61 14.09 49.78 80.59
N GLU A 62 13.09 50.66 80.59
CA GLU A 62 12.35 51.04 79.39
C GLU A 62 13.25 51.79 78.38
N LEU A 63 14.08 52.72 78.84
CA LEU A 63 15.06 53.42 78.01
C LEU A 63 16.10 52.47 77.43
N SER A 64 16.65 51.55 78.23
CA SER A 64 17.62 50.55 77.76
C SER A 64 16.98 49.59 76.74
N ASN A 65 15.74 49.15 76.96
CA ASN A 65 14.98 48.37 75.99
C ASN A 65 14.72 49.15 74.68
N LYS A 66 14.40 50.45 74.77
CA LYS A 66 14.22 51.34 73.60
C LYS A 66 15.53 51.60 72.86
N GLU A 67 16.65 51.70 73.56
CA GLU A 67 17.99 51.86 72.98
C GLU A 67 18.43 50.58 72.25
N LEU A 68 18.23 49.40 72.86
CA LEU A 68 18.42 48.11 72.20
C LEU A 68 17.55 47.98 70.95
N ALA A 69 16.26 48.34 71.03
CA ALA A 69 15.35 48.34 69.87
C ALA A 69 15.79 49.33 68.78
N LEU A 70 16.32 50.50 69.14
CA LEU A 70 16.86 51.50 68.19
C LEU A 70 18.13 50.99 67.50
N ILE A 71 19.03 50.33 68.23
CA ILE A 71 20.23 49.68 67.67
C ILE A 71 19.81 48.56 66.71
N THR A 72 18.87 47.70 67.10
CA THR A 72 18.32 46.64 66.22
C THR A 72 17.68 47.23 64.96
N LEU A 73 16.88 48.29 65.08
CA LEU A 73 16.24 48.95 63.94
C LEU A 73 17.28 49.60 63.01
N LYS A 74 18.30 50.27 63.57
CA LYS A 74 19.39 50.87 62.80
C LYS A 74 20.17 49.82 62.00
N ALA A 75 20.51 48.69 62.62
CA ALA A 75 21.16 47.57 61.92
C ALA A 75 20.26 47.01 60.80
N LYS A 76 18.95 46.91 61.03
CA LYS A 76 17.98 46.49 60.00
C LYS A 76 17.88 47.50 58.84
N VAL A 77 17.91 48.80 59.10
CA VAL A 77 17.95 49.85 58.06
C VAL A 77 19.23 49.72 57.24
N GLN A 78 20.41 49.64 57.87
CA GLN A 78 21.68 49.47 57.16
C GLN A 78 21.71 48.18 56.31
N SER A 79 21.09 47.09 56.77
CA SER A 79 20.93 45.87 55.98
C SER A 79 19.96 46.03 54.80
N LEU A 80 18.91 46.85 54.92
CA LEU A 80 17.99 47.14 53.83
C LEU A 80 18.61 48.10 52.81
N ASP A 81 19.38 49.10 53.25
CA ASP A 81 20.14 49.99 52.38
C ASP A 81 21.16 49.19 51.55
N SER A 82 21.88 48.26 52.19
CA SER A 82 22.84 47.37 51.50
C SER A 82 22.18 46.48 50.44
N LEU A 83 20.97 45.96 50.72
CA LEU A 83 20.18 45.18 49.75
C LEU A 83 19.60 46.06 48.63
N LEU A 84 19.26 47.32 48.95
CA LEU A 84 18.74 48.31 47.99
C LEU A 84 19.84 48.77 47.02
N ASP A 85 21.09 48.86 47.47
CA ASP A 85 22.22 49.18 46.58
C ASP A 85 22.61 47.98 45.70
N LEU A 86 22.68 46.76 46.26
CA LEU A 86 22.89 45.53 45.47
C LEU A 86 21.85 45.38 44.34
N THR A 87 20.57 45.58 44.66
CA THR A 87 19.49 45.48 43.66
C THR A 87 19.47 46.61 42.62
N LYS A 88 20.13 47.76 42.89
CA LYS A 88 20.40 48.78 41.85
C LYS A 88 21.51 48.32 40.91
N GLU A 89 22.58 47.73 41.45
CA GLU A 89 23.68 47.20 40.65
C GLU A 89 23.21 46.05 39.73
N ASP A 90 22.41 45.12 40.27
CA ASP A 90 21.74 44.07 39.48
C ASP A 90 20.91 44.68 38.33
N LEU A 91 20.02 45.63 38.64
CA LEU A 91 19.15 46.29 37.66
C LEU A 91 19.95 47.07 36.60
N GLN A 92 21.08 47.68 36.97
CA GLN A 92 21.98 48.36 36.05
C GLN A 92 22.71 47.36 35.13
N SER A 93 23.16 46.23 35.67
CA SER A 93 23.80 45.16 34.89
C SER A 93 22.84 44.54 33.87
N GLU A 94 21.60 44.27 34.26
CA GLU A 94 20.55 43.73 33.39
C GLU A 94 20.15 44.74 32.31
N ARG A 95 20.10 46.05 32.63
CA ARG A 95 19.90 47.10 31.64
C ARG A 95 20.99 47.10 30.57
N ILE A 96 22.26 46.99 30.96
CA ILE A 96 23.40 46.92 30.02
C ILE A 96 23.35 45.64 29.18
N SER A 97 23.02 44.50 29.80
CA SER A 97 22.83 43.21 29.11
C SER A 97 21.73 43.30 28.04
N LYS A 98 20.58 43.88 28.40
CA LYS A 98 19.45 44.12 27.49
C LYS A 98 19.80 45.07 26.34
N GLU A 99 20.57 46.12 26.59
CA GLU A 99 21.01 47.06 25.56
C GLU A 99 21.97 46.38 24.56
N ARG A 100 22.94 45.60 25.06
CA ARG A 100 23.80 44.75 24.22
C ARG A 100 22.99 43.78 23.36
N LEU A 101 22.05 43.04 23.95
CA LEU A 101 21.18 42.10 23.23
C LEU A 101 20.29 42.80 22.19
N SER A 102 19.82 44.01 22.47
CA SER A 102 19.05 44.82 21.50
C SER A 102 19.90 45.17 20.27
N ASN A 103 21.15 45.56 20.48
CA ASN A 103 22.09 45.90 19.40
C ASN A 103 22.47 44.65 18.58
N GLU A 104 22.70 43.51 19.23
CA GLU A 104 22.94 42.22 18.55
C GLU A 104 21.74 41.80 17.67
N VAL A 105 20.51 41.97 18.17
CA VAL A 105 19.27 41.73 17.40
C VAL A 105 19.12 42.70 16.22
N GLU A 106 19.61 43.94 16.30
CA GLU A 106 19.58 44.88 15.19
C GLU A 106 20.62 44.54 14.11
N VAL A 107 21.85 44.17 14.51
CA VAL A 107 22.88 43.66 13.57
C VAL A 107 22.37 42.42 12.83
N LEU A 108 21.81 41.44 13.54
CA LEU A 108 21.27 40.22 12.92
C LEU A 108 20.11 40.50 11.94
N LYS A 109 19.29 41.53 12.16
CA LYS A 109 18.26 41.96 11.19
C LYS A 109 18.86 42.56 9.92
N LEU A 110 19.92 43.36 10.06
CA LEU A 110 20.63 43.95 8.92
C LEU A 110 21.37 42.87 8.11
N GLU A 111 22.00 41.91 8.78
CA GLU A 111 22.63 40.75 8.14
C GLU A 111 21.60 39.86 7.41
N LEU A 112 20.44 39.60 8.03
CA LEU A 112 19.35 38.86 7.40
C LEU A 112 18.81 39.57 6.15
N ALA A 113 18.62 40.89 6.20
CA ALA A 113 18.20 41.68 5.05
C ALA A 113 19.24 41.69 3.92
N SER A 114 20.53 41.81 4.27
CA SER A 114 21.66 41.72 3.33
C SER A 114 21.76 40.33 2.68
N SER A 115 21.55 39.27 3.46
CA SER A 115 21.47 37.89 2.98
C SER A 115 20.29 37.68 2.04
N GLY A 116 19.10 38.21 2.38
CA GLY A 116 17.92 38.17 1.51
C GLY A 116 18.14 38.86 0.16
N GLN A 117 18.77 40.04 0.15
CA GLN A 117 19.15 40.72 -1.10
C GLN A 117 20.17 39.93 -1.93
N ARG A 118 21.11 39.22 -1.28
CA ARG A 118 22.06 38.34 -1.96
C ARG A 118 21.37 37.13 -2.58
N ILE A 119 20.46 36.49 -1.87
CA ILE A 119 19.65 35.36 -2.35
C ILE A 119 18.77 35.78 -3.54
N PHE A 120 18.15 36.96 -3.47
CA PHE A 120 17.36 37.50 -4.59
C PHE A 120 18.20 37.63 -5.87
N LYS A 121 19.37 38.29 -5.78
CA LYS A 121 20.28 38.46 -6.93
C LYS A 121 20.76 37.12 -7.49
N LEU A 122 21.18 36.19 -6.62
CA LEU A 122 21.59 34.85 -7.05
C LEU A 122 20.43 34.06 -7.71
N THR A 123 19.18 34.32 -7.32
CA THR A 123 17.99 33.72 -7.95
C THR A 123 17.76 34.32 -9.34
N GLU A 124 17.91 35.63 -9.49
CA GLU A 124 17.85 36.35 -10.77
C GLU A 124 18.97 35.88 -11.73
N ASP A 125 20.21 35.79 -11.25
CA ASP A 125 21.36 35.26 -11.99
C ASP A 125 21.11 33.81 -12.47
N VAL A 126 20.55 32.95 -11.61
CA VAL A 126 20.20 31.55 -11.95
C VAL A 126 19.06 31.47 -12.97
N MET A 127 18.05 32.35 -12.88
CA MET A 127 16.98 32.41 -13.89
C MET A 127 17.51 32.88 -15.26
N ILE A 128 18.42 33.85 -15.28
CA ILE A 128 19.09 34.30 -16.51
C ILE A 128 19.96 33.17 -17.09
N GLN A 129 20.75 32.48 -16.27
CA GLN A 129 21.53 31.32 -16.72
C GLN A 129 20.65 30.20 -17.27
N LYS A 130 19.52 29.88 -16.62
CA LYS A 130 18.56 28.89 -17.11
C LYS A 130 18.04 29.26 -18.50
N SER A 131 17.58 30.50 -18.69
CA SER A 131 17.10 31.01 -19.98
C SER A 131 18.17 30.91 -21.08
N ASN A 132 19.42 31.25 -20.75
CA ASN A 132 20.55 31.12 -21.66
C ASN A 132 20.84 29.65 -22.04
N PHE A 133 20.71 28.70 -21.10
CA PHE A 133 20.84 27.28 -21.40
C PHE A 133 19.67 26.73 -22.24
N GLU A 134 18.43 27.15 -21.99
CA GLU A 134 17.26 26.76 -22.81
C GLU A 134 17.39 27.28 -24.25
N SER A 135 17.90 28.50 -24.42
CA SER A 135 18.27 29.07 -25.72
C SER A 135 19.38 28.27 -26.41
N LEU A 136 20.48 27.96 -25.70
CA LEU A 136 21.60 27.19 -26.25
C LEU A 136 21.21 25.75 -26.63
N ILE A 137 20.33 25.10 -25.86
CA ILE A 137 19.77 23.77 -26.19
C ILE A 137 18.94 23.85 -27.48
N SER A 138 18.16 24.92 -27.65
CA SER A 138 17.37 25.15 -28.86
C SER A 138 18.28 25.31 -30.09
N GLU A 139 19.30 26.16 -30.00
CA GLU A 139 20.31 26.35 -31.06
C GLU A 139 21.05 25.04 -31.41
N ILE A 140 21.47 24.26 -30.40
CA ILE A 140 22.11 22.96 -30.61
C ILE A 140 21.16 21.97 -31.32
N SER A 141 19.86 21.98 -31.01
CA SER A 141 18.88 21.12 -31.71
C SER A 141 18.71 21.52 -33.18
N PHE A 142 18.62 22.82 -33.48
CA PHE A 142 18.51 23.34 -34.83
C PHE A 142 19.77 23.07 -35.67
N GLN A 143 20.96 23.25 -35.07
CA GLN A 143 22.23 22.93 -35.71
C GLN A 143 22.40 21.42 -35.91
N LYS A 144 21.89 20.57 -35.00
CA LYS A 144 21.86 19.11 -35.19
C LYS A 144 21.00 18.72 -36.39
N GLU A 145 19.77 19.23 -36.49
CA GLU A 145 18.88 18.96 -37.63
C GLU A 145 19.52 19.43 -38.95
N THR A 146 20.10 20.63 -38.95
CA THR A 146 20.83 21.19 -40.10
C THR A 146 22.01 20.30 -40.52
N ASN A 147 22.77 19.76 -39.56
CA ASN A 147 23.88 18.85 -39.83
C ASN A 147 23.41 17.47 -40.33
N GLU A 148 22.25 17.01 -39.88
CA GLU A 148 21.62 15.75 -40.32
C GLU A 148 21.16 15.86 -41.79
N GLN A 149 20.45 16.94 -42.15
CA GLN A 149 20.09 17.27 -43.53
C GLN A 149 21.33 17.39 -44.45
N GLN A 150 22.42 18.01 -43.97
CA GLN A 150 23.69 18.07 -44.71
C GLN A 150 24.35 16.69 -44.86
N SER A 151 24.27 15.82 -43.84
CA SER A 151 24.78 14.44 -43.89
C SER A 151 24.02 13.60 -44.91
N GLU A 152 22.70 13.71 -44.98
CA GLU A 152 21.89 13.05 -46.02
C GLU A 152 22.25 13.54 -47.42
N LYS A 153 22.38 14.86 -47.61
CA LYS A 153 22.81 15.45 -48.88
C LYS A 153 24.22 14.99 -49.30
N ALA A 154 25.14 14.83 -48.34
CA ALA A 154 26.47 14.30 -48.60
C ALA A 154 26.43 12.81 -49.04
N LYS A 155 25.57 11.98 -48.43
CA LYS A 155 25.35 10.58 -48.85
C LYS A 155 24.79 10.50 -50.28
N LEU A 156 23.84 11.37 -50.63
CA LEU A 156 23.27 11.45 -51.98
C LEU A 156 24.34 11.84 -53.02
N PHE A 157 25.15 12.87 -52.74
CA PHE A 157 26.26 13.23 -53.62
C PHE A 157 27.35 12.15 -53.70
N GLN A 158 27.59 11.38 -52.63
CA GLN A 158 28.52 10.24 -52.70
C GLN A 158 27.98 9.14 -53.62
N LEU A 159 26.69 8.80 -53.54
CA LEU A 159 26.05 7.83 -54.43
C LEU A 159 26.09 8.29 -55.90
N GLU A 160 25.85 9.58 -56.15
CA GLU A 160 25.96 10.19 -57.48
C GLU A 160 27.41 10.14 -58.01
N LEU A 161 28.41 10.42 -57.16
CA LEU A 161 29.83 10.30 -57.51
C LEU A 161 30.27 8.85 -57.78
N GLU A 162 29.70 7.87 -57.07
CA GLU A 162 29.96 6.45 -57.30
C GLU A 162 29.32 5.98 -58.62
N PHE A 163 28.11 6.43 -58.94
CA PHE A 163 27.48 6.21 -60.25
C PHE A 163 28.29 6.82 -61.40
N VAL A 164 28.72 8.09 -61.27
CA VAL A 164 29.56 8.77 -62.27
C VAL A 164 30.93 8.12 -62.42
N ARG A 165 31.51 7.56 -61.34
CA ARG A 165 32.75 6.76 -61.41
C ARG A 165 32.56 5.47 -62.20
N GLN A 166 31.42 4.77 -62.04
CA GLN A 166 31.15 3.56 -62.79
C GLN A 166 30.91 3.86 -64.28
N ASP A 167 30.06 4.83 -64.60
CA ASP A 167 29.82 5.30 -65.97
C ASP A 167 31.14 5.74 -66.66
N ARG A 168 32.02 6.43 -65.92
CA ARG A 168 33.36 6.74 -66.40
C ARG A 168 34.17 5.46 -66.67
N ALA A 169 34.24 4.52 -65.73
CA ALA A 169 35.04 3.30 -65.89
C ALA A 169 34.57 2.45 -67.09
N ASP A 170 33.25 2.35 -67.30
CA ASP A 170 32.66 1.65 -68.44
C ASP A 170 33.00 2.35 -69.76
N LYS A 171 33.03 3.69 -69.79
CA LYS A 171 33.49 4.48 -70.94
C LYS A 171 35.01 4.39 -71.15
N GLU A 172 35.81 4.31 -70.09
CA GLU A 172 37.26 4.18 -70.15
C GLU A 172 37.66 2.79 -70.71
N LEU A 173 36.88 1.74 -70.40
CA LEU A 173 36.97 0.43 -71.06
C LEU A 173 36.58 0.48 -72.55
N GLN A 174 35.51 1.19 -72.92
CA GLN A 174 35.12 1.38 -74.32
C GLN A 174 36.19 2.14 -75.13
N ILE A 175 36.75 3.22 -74.56
CA ILE A 175 37.86 3.97 -75.14
C ILE A 175 39.06 3.04 -75.36
N LYS A 176 39.45 2.26 -74.35
CA LYS A 176 40.58 1.32 -74.48
C LYS A 176 40.35 0.27 -75.59
N MET A 177 39.12 -0.26 -75.73
CA MET A 177 38.80 -1.14 -76.86
C MET A 177 38.93 -0.45 -78.22
N LEU A 178 38.55 0.83 -78.32
CA LEU A 178 38.72 1.63 -79.54
C LEU A 178 40.19 1.93 -79.83
N GLU A 179 41.00 2.24 -78.81
CA GLU A 179 42.45 2.42 -78.91
C GLU A 179 43.16 1.14 -79.38
N GLU A 180 42.85 -0.01 -78.78
CA GLU A 180 43.38 -1.31 -79.23
C GLU A 180 43.01 -1.63 -80.68
N ASN A 181 41.82 -1.23 -81.14
CA ASN A 181 41.41 -1.39 -82.54
C ASN A 181 42.07 -0.37 -83.48
N LEU A 182 42.32 0.85 -83.01
CA LEU A 182 43.06 1.86 -83.75
C LEU A 182 44.54 1.48 -83.91
N VAL A 183 45.16 0.87 -82.90
CA VAL A 183 46.50 0.28 -82.98
C VAL A 183 46.53 -0.82 -84.05
N LYS A 184 45.58 -1.76 -84.05
CA LYS A 184 45.48 -2.82 -85.09
C LYS A 184 45.34 -2.22 -86.50
N LEU A 185 44.50 -1.19 -86.67
CA LEU A 185 44.36 -0.48 -87.95
C LEU A 185 45.65 0.24 -88.38
N SER A 186 46.39 0.84 -87.45
CA SER A 186 47.71 1.44 -87.74
C SER A 186 48.78 0.40 -88.08
N GLY A 187 48.68 -0.81 -87.51
CA GLY A 187 49.47 -1.98 -87.89
C GLY A 187 49.24 -2.36 -89.35
N PHE A 188 47.98 -2.61 -89.73
CA PHE A 188 47.61 -2.90 -91.13
C PHE A 188 48.01 -1.76 -92.10
N GLN A 189 47.94 -0.50 -91.67
CA GLN A 189 48.42 0.63 -92.47
C GLN A 189 49.95 0.60 -92.65
N THR A 190 50.70 0.21 -91.61
CA THR A 190 52.16 0.07 -91.67
C THR A 190 52.57 -1.10 -92.56
N GLU A 191 51.94 -2.27 -92.40
CA GLU A 191 52.13 -3.44 -93.27
C GLU A 191 51.82 -3.11 -94.75
N ALA A 192 50.77 -2.35 -95.02
CA ALA A 192 50.45 -1.88 -96.38
C ALA A 192 51.48 -0.88 -96.91
N GLN A 193 52.01 -0.01 -96.06
CA GLN A 193 53.06 0.96 -96.41
C GLN A 193 54.39 0.26 -96.70
N GLU A 194 54.76 -0.76 -95.92
CA GLU A 194 55.93 -1.62 -96.12
C GLU A 194 55.78 -2.43 -97.42
N CYS A 195 54.63 -3.08 -97.63
CA CYS A 195 54.33 -3.78 -98.89
C CYS A 195 54.38 -2.84 -100.11
N MET A 196 53.97 -1.58 -99.98
CA MET A 196 54.12 -0.57 -101.03
C MET A 196 55.59 -0.17 -101.26
N VAL A 197 56.39 -0.08 -100.19
CA VAL A 197 57.84 0.16 -100.29
C VAL A 197 58.53 -1.01 -100.98
N ASP A 198 58.20 -2.26 -100.63
CA ASP A 198 58.74 -3.44 -101.29
C ASP A 198 58.28 -3.59 -102.74
N LEU A 199 57.03 -3.22 -103.07
CA LEU A 199 56.57 -3.10 -104.45
C LEU A 199 57.37 -2.04 -105.23
N LYS A 200 57.74 -0.92 -104.58
CA LYS A 200 58.60 0.12 -105.17
C LYS A 200 60.05 -0.33 -105.30
N ASN A 201 60.58 -1.07 -104.33
CA ASN A 201 61.95 -1.60 -104.33
C ASN A 201 62.11 -2.68 -105.41
N THR A 202 61.19 -3.65 -105.47
CA THR A 202 61.16 -4.68 -106.52
C THR A 202 60.93 -4.07 -107.91
N LYS A 203 60.10 -3.03 -108.04
CA LYS A 203 59.99 -2.27 -109.31
C LYS A 203 61.29 -1.56 -109.70
N SER A 204 62.00 -0.98 -108.72
CA SER A 204 63.29 -0.33 -108.95
C SER A 204 64.35 -1.34 -109.39
N ALA A 205 64.45 -2.47 -108.67
CA ALA A 205 65.34 -3.58 -109.00
C ALA A 205 65.00 -4.24 -110.36
N LEU A 206 63.72 -4.30 -110.75
CA LEU A 206 63.32 -4.78 -112.08
C LEU A 206 63.80 -3.84 -113.19
N GLU A 207 63.68 -2.53 -112.99
CA GLU A 207 64.16 -1.53 -113.96
C GLU A 207 65.71 -1.47 -113.99
N GLU A 208 66.38 -1.72 -112.85
CA GLU A 208 67.83 -1.84 -112.75
C GLU A 208 68.36 -3.13 -113.42
N VAL A 209 67.69 -4.28 -113.24
CA VAL A 209 67.96 -5.54 -113.97
C VAL A 209 67.74 -5.37 -115.48
N LYS A 210 66.76 -4.55 -115.87
CA LYS A 210 66.46 -4.22 -117.27
C LYS A 210 67.56 -3.34 -117.87
N GLU A 211 68.03 -2.29 -117.18
CA GLU A 211 69.24 -1.56 -117.59
C GLU A 211 70.49 -2.46 -117.65
N GLU A 212 70.68 -3.31 -116.65
CA GLU A 212 71.79 -4.26 -116.55
C GLU A 212 71.78 -5.27 -117.71
N SER A 213 70.58 -5.68 -118.17
CA SER A 213 70.43 -6.50 -119.38
C SER A 213 70.87 -5.76 -120.65
N VAL A 214 70.52 -4.47 -120.80
CA VAL A 214 70.98 -3.64 -121.92
C VAL A 214 72.50 -3.45 -121.88
N LYS A 215 73.07 -3.17 -120.71
CA LYS A 215 74.53 -3.06 -120.48
C LYS A 215 75.25 -4.37 -120.82
N LYS A 216 74.65 -5.53 -120.49
CA LYS A 216 75.17 -6.87 -120.84
C LYS A 216 75.10 -7.16 -122.34
N THR A 217 74.01 -6.81 -123.03
CA THR A 217 73.90 -6.93 -124.49
C THR A 217 75.02 -6.15 -125.20
N ILE A 218 75.21 -4.87 -124.84
CA ILE A 218 76.28 -4.03 -125.39
C ILE A 218 77.68 -4.62 -125.12
N LYS A 219 77.88 -5.27 -123.96
CA LYS A 219 79.16 -5.90 -123.61
C LYS A 219 79.42 -7.21 -124.36
N ILE A 220 78.38 -7.97 -124.70
CA ILE A 220 78.48 -9.16 -125.55
C ILE A 220 78.90 -8.77 -126.98
N GLU A 221 78.27 -7.75 -127.57
CA GLU A 221 78.63 -7.22 -128.90
C GLU A 221 80.06 -6.63 -128.97
N SER A 222 80.60 -6.19 -127.84
CA SER A 222 81.99 -5.73 -127.72
C SER A 222 82.97 -6.92 -127.70
N LEU A 223 82.72 -7.90 -126.84
CA LEU A 223 83.57 -9.10 -126.71
C LEU A 223 83.55 -9.99 -127.96
N GLN A 224 82.46 -9.98 -128.73
CA GLN A 224 82.37 -10.68 -130.02
C GLN A 224 83.29 -10.11 -131.11
N ARG A 225 83.75 -8.85 -131.01
CA ARG A 225 84.77 -8.31 -131.91
C ARG A 225 86.19 -8.67 -131.45
N GLN A 226 86.46 -8.56 -130.15
CA GLN A 226 87.80 -8.71 -129.58
C GLN A 226 88.37 -10.15 -129.61
N LEU A 227 87.56 -11.15 -129.99
CA LEU A 227 88.00 -12.53 -130.19
C LEU A 227 88.48 -12.85 -131.62
N SER A 228 88.31 -11.94 -132.59
CA SER A 228 88.75 -12.17 -133.98
C SER A 228 90.19 -11.72 -134.25
N ASP A 229 90.74 -10.81 -133.43
CA ASP A 229 91.99 -10.10 -133.75
C ASP A 229 93.23 -10.70 -133.05
N LEU A 230 93.07 -11.77 -132.25
CA LEU A 230 94.10 -12.29 -131.34
C LEU A 230 94.79 -13.59 -131.81
N ASP A 231 94.38 -14.17 -132.94
CA ASP A 231 94.91 -15.43 -133.47
C ASP A 231 96.18 -15.25 -134.34
N GLN A 232 96.47 -14.01 -134.79
CA GLN A 232 97.35 -13.78 -135.94
C GLN A 232 98.82 -13.39 -135.63
N GLU A 233 99.15 -12.83 -134.46
CA GLU A 233 100.49 -12.23 -134.21
C GLU A 233 101.34 -12.90 -133.11
N LEU A 234 101.29 -14.24 -133.02
CA LEU A 234 102.13 -15.04 -132.10
C LEU A 234 103.60 -15.23 -132.58
N HIS A 235 104.25 -14.20 -133.17
CA HIS A 235 105.62 -14.32 -133.71
C HIS A 235 106.59 -13.12 -133.45
N GLN A 236 107.26 -13.16 -132.28
CA GLN A 236 108.71 -12.88 -132.06
C GLN A 236 109.37 -11.48 -132.31
N ALA A 237 109.37 -10.63 -131.27
CA ALA A 237 110.56 -10.08 -130.53
C ALA A 237 111.64 -9.07 -131.08
N GLN A 238 112.05 -8.08 -130.21
CA GLN A 238 113.45 -7.75 -129.73
C GLN A 238 114.20 -6.37 -130.01
N ALA A 239 114.28 -5.46 -128.99
CA ALA A 239 115.46 -4.67 -128.42
C ALA A 239 116.16 -3.32 -128.95
N LYS A 240 116.27 -2.28 -128.05
CA LYS A 240 117.44 -1.35 -127.62
C LYS A 240 117.94 0.03 -128.26
N ALA A 241 117.78 1.18 -127.53
CA ALA A 241 118.72 2.29 -127.00
C ALA A 241 119.53 3.43 -127.81
N VAL A 242 119.86 4.65 -127.17
CA VAL A 242 121.15 5.55 -127.19
C VAL A 242 121.22 7.16 -127.46
N ARG A 243 121.74 8.04 -126.51
CA ARG A 243 122.73 9.27 -126.41
C ARG A 243 122.77 10.79 -126.98
N GLN A 244 123.62 11.69 -126.31
CA GLN A 244 124.56 12.90 -126.64
C GLN A 244 124.08 14.42 -126.88
N ASP A 245 124.77 15.64 -126.89
CA ASP A 245 126.14 16.36 -126.70
C ASP A 245 126.01 17.99 -126.54
N THR A 246 126.88 19.09 -126.52
CA THR A 246 128.35 19.60 -126.64
C THR A 246 128.74 21.06 -125.98
N THR A 247 129.60 22.03 -126.52
CA THR A 247 130.46 23.11 -125.77
C THR A 247 130.84 24.61 -126.32
N HIS A 248 131.94 25.33 -125.87
CA HIS A 248 132.37 26.83 -125.80
C HIS A 248 133.21 27.58 -126.93
N PHE A 249 133.52 28.94 -126.85
CA PHE A 249 134.82 29.63 -127.29
C PHE A 249 135.13 31.15 -126.88
N HIS A 250 136.40 31.61 -127.08
CA HIS A 250 137.00 33.00 -127.25
C HIS A 250 137.55 33.84 -126.03
N LYS A 251 138.91 33.93 -125.85
CA LYS A 251 139.58 34.80 -124.82
C LYS A 251 141.13 35.01 -124.96
N ILE A 252 141.73 35.26 -126.14
CA ILE A 252 143.21 35.09 -126.32
C ILE A 252 144.03 36.25 -126.96
N ILE A 253 143.47 37.18 -127.73
CA ILE A 253 144.29 38.07 -128.59
C ILE A 253 144.53 39.49 -128.03
N GLU A 254 145.80 39.90 -128.16
CA GLU A 254 146.42 41.24 -128.09
C GLU A 254 146.71 41.93 -126.73
N SER A 255 147.99 42.29 -126.57
CA SER A 255 148.61 42.77 -125.32
C SER A 255 149.92 43.56 -125.55
N MET A 256 150.19 44.05 -126.78
CA MET A 256 151.57 44.18 -127.27
C MET A 256 152.17 45.57 -127.54
N GLN A 257 151.42 46.70 -127.57
CA GLN A 257 152.00 47.97 -128.04
C GLN A 257 151.75 49.19 -127.13
N LYS A 258 152.50 49.17 -126.02
CA LYS A 258 152.87 50.30 -125.17
C LYS A 258 154.13 51.00 -125.77
N GLU A 259 154.49 52.16 -125.21
CA GLU A 259 155.87 52.72 -125.22
C GLU A 259 156.38 53.35 -126.54
N CYS A 260 156.63 54.68 -126.56
CA CYS A 260 157.94 55.23 -126.99
C CYS A 260 158.16 56.74 -126.79
N GLU A 261 157.19 57.63 -127.06
CA GLU A 261 157.48 59.07 -127.24
C GLU A 261 156.75 60.03 -126.28
N GLN A 262 157.53 60.73 -125.43
CA GLN A 262 157.03 61.50 -124.28
C GLN A 262 157.71 62.89 -124.12
N ILE A 263 158.58 63.30 -125.05
CA ILE A 263 159.73 64.17 -124.74
C ILE A 263 159.59 65.64 -125.22
N ALA A 264 158.55 66.03 -125.96
CA ALA A 264 158.35 67.41 -126.43
C ALA A 264 156.85 67.82 -126.46
N THR A 265 156.35 68.78 -125.67
CA THR A 265 156.93 69.64 -124.61
C THR A 265 155.84 69.92 -123.56
N LEU A 266 156.05 69.75 -122.25
CA LEU A 266 156.74 70.67 -121.32
C LEU A 266 156.45 72.19 -121.41
N SER A 267 155.65 72.67 -122.37
CA SER A 267 155.22 74.08 -122.45
C SER A 267 153.84 74.33 -121.84
N SER A 268 152.88 73.43 -122.05
CA SER A 268 151.50 73.50 -121.52
C SER A 268 151.40 73.49 -119.98
N LYS A 269 152.43 72.96 -119.31
CA LYS A 269 152.41 72.51 -117.90
C LYS A 269 152.14 73.60 -116.85
N LYS A 270 152.14 74.89 -117.21
CA LYS A 270 151.85 76.00 -116.30
C LYS A 270 150.42 76.56 -116.40
N THR A 271 149.68 76.25 -117.47
CA THR A 271 148.27 76.65 -117.61
C THR A 271 147.35 75.64 -116.93
N GLN A 272 147.63 74.34 -117.09
CA GLN A 272 146.85 73.24 -116.52
C GLN A 272 146.78 73.29 -114.97
N GLN A 273 147.87 73.69 -114.31
CA GLN A 273 147.98 73.73 -112.85
C GLN A 273 146.99 74.71 -112.17
N ASN A 274 146.48 75.71 -112.90
CA ASN A 274 145.47 76.65 -112.40
C ASN A 274 144.04 76.09 -112.45
N GLU A 275 143.78 75.10 -113.30
CA GLU A 275 142.45 74.50 -113.46
C GLU A 275 142.29 73.29 -112.51
N GLU A 276 143.38 72.53 -112.28
CA GLU A 276 143.45 71.44 -111.28
C GLU A 276 143.13 71.95 -109.85
N LEU A 277 143.59 73.16 -109.50
CA LEU A 277 143.31 73.78 -108.20
C LEU A 277 141.83 74.21 -108.02
N LYS A 278 141.11 74.52 -109.11
CA LYS A 278 139.65 74.75 -109.02
C LYS A 278 138.91 73.46 -108.73
N GLN A 279 139.27 72.38 -109.44
CA GLN A 279 138.63 71.06 -109.28
C GLN A 279 138.82 70.49 -107.87
N GLN A 280 139.96 70.76 -107.20
CA GLN A 280 140.13 70.39 -105.79
C GLN A 280 139.17 71.13 -104.83
N ILE A 281 138.89 72.42 -105.08
CA ILE A 281 137.93 73.19 -104.26
C ILE A 281 136.49 72.70 -104.49
N GLU A 282 136.15 72.29 -105.72
CA GLU A 282 134.84 71.72 -106.05
C GLU A 282 134.62 70.36 -105.38
N LEU A 283 135.61 69.45 -105.44
CA LEU A 283 135.58 68.16 -104.74
C LEU A 283 135.47 68.30 -103.21
N LEU A 284 136.18 69.25 -102.61
CA LEU A 284 136.11 69.49 -101.15
C LEU A 284 134.78 70.10 -100.70
N ASN A 285 134.11 70.88 -101.55
CA ASN A 285 132.75 71.37 -101.25
C ASN A 285 131.71 70.24 -101.33
N ASN A 286 131.83 69.33 -102.30
CA ASN A 286 130.94 68.18 -102.42
C ASN A 286 131.06 67.24 -101.21
N ALA A 287 132.29 66.85 -100.83
CA ALA A 287 132.51 66.01 -99.66
C ALA A 287 132.00 66.63 -98.34
N LYS A 288 131.96 67.96 -98.24
CA LYS A 288 131.35 68.68 -97.11
C LYS A 288 129.82 68.59 -97.13
N ALA A 289 129.19 68.63 -98.31
CA ALA A 289 127.74 68.46 -98.45
C ALA A 289 127.32 67.03 -98.06
N ASP A 290 128.06 66.02 -98.51
CA ASP A 290 127.78 64.60 -98.23
C ASP A 290 127.80 64.30 -96.72
N LEU A 291 128.87 64.71 -96.02
CA LEU A 291 128.97 64.57 -94.56
C LEU A 291 127.90 65.37 -93.80
N GLN A 292 127.42 66.48 -94.36
CA GLN A 292 126.33 67.25 -93.75
C GLN A 292 124.97 66.57 -93.95
N ASN A 293 124.75 65.87 -95.06
CA ASN A 293 123.57 65.04 -95.31
C ASN A 293 123.55 63.82 -94.37
N GLU A 294 124.66 63.08 -94.26
CA GLU A 294 124.79 61.93 -93.34
C GLU A 294 124.51 62.35 -91.87
N CYS A 295 125.01 63.51 -91.46
CA CYS A 295 124.75 64.09 -90.13
C CYS A 295 123.27 64.49 -89.92
N THR A 296 122.50 64.77 -90.98
CA THR A 296 121.04 64.94 -90.89
C THR A 296 120.27 63.62 -90.87
N GLU A 297 120.67 62.62 -91.67
CA GLU A 297 120.04 61.29 -91.66
C GLU A 297 120.20 60.59 -90.31
N LEU A 298 121.39 60.66 -89.70
CA LEU A 298 121.63 60.08 -88.37
C LEU A 298 120.74 60.71 -87.29
N LYS A 299 120.52 62.03 -87.32
CA LYS A 299 119.59 62.72 -86.39
C LYS A 299 118.13 62.34 -86.64
N GLN A 300 117.75 62.10 -87.89
CA GLN A 300 116.39 61.65 -88.22
C GLN A 300 116.15 60.20 -87.79
N ASN A 301 117.16 59.33 -87.90
CA ASN A 301 117.13 57.98 -87.34
C ASN A 301 117.13 57.99 -85.79
N GLU A 302 117.91 58.86 -85.14
CA GLU A 302 117.90 59.05 -83.68
C GLU A 302 116.50 59.42 -83.17
N ALA A 303 115.85 60.40 -83.81
CA ALA A 303 114.47 60.78 -83.50
C ALA A 303 113.47 59.64 -83.72
N THR A 304 113.64 58.83 -84.78
CA THR A 304 112.76 57.69 -85.10
C THR A 304 112.94 56.53 -84.11
N ILE A 305 114.16 56.33 -83.59
CA ILE A 305 114.45 55.34 -82.54
C ILE A 305 113.88 55.82 -81.20
N GLN A 306 113.99 57.11 -80.87
CA GLN A 306 113.42 57.70 -79.66
C GLN A 306 111.89 57.54 -79.62
N THR A 307 111.17 57.88 -80.71
CA THR A 307 109.71 57.70 -80.75
C THR A 307 109.31 56.22 -80.65
N SER A 308 110.03 55.32 -81.31
CA SER A 308 109.76 53.87 -81.19
C SER A 308 110.09 53.30 -79.79
N LEU A 309 110.97 53.96 -79.02
CA LEU A 309 111.25 53.61 -77.63
C LEU A 309 110.14 54.11 -76.69
N GLU A 310 109.61 55.32 -76.92
CA GLU A 310 108.44 55.86 -76.22
C GLU A 310 107.17 55.03 -76.49
N GLU A 311 106.87 54.69 -77.75
CA GLU A 311 105.77 53.77 -78.10
C GLU A 311 105.85 52.42 -77.37
N LYS A 312 107.06 51.86 -77.23
CA LYS A 312 107.30 50.60 -76.51
C LYS A 312 107.19 50.76 -74.99
N SER A 313 107.61 51.91 -74.45
CA SER A 313 107.40 52.27 -73.04
C SER A 313 105.90 52.34 -72.72
N ASP A 314 105.12 53.03 -73.55
CA ASP A 314 103.67 53.17 -73.38
C ASP A 314 102.94 51.83 -73.53
N LEU A 315 103.33 51.00 -74.51
CA LEU A 315 102.80 49.64 -74.66
C LEU A 315 103.14 48.77 -73.45
N PHE A 316 104.35 48.87 -72.90
CA PHE A 316 104.74 48.15 -71.68
C PHE A 316 103.94 48.62 -70.46
N GLN A 317 103.69 49.93 -70.31
CA GLN A 317 102.83 50.46 -69.25
C GLN A 317 101.38 49.98 -69.40
N GLN A 318 100.82 49.96 -70.62
CA GLN A 318 99.48 49.43 -70.87
C GLN A 318 99.37 47.93 -70.58
N LEU A 319 100.39 47.13 -70.93
CA LEU A 319 100.43 45.70 -70.62
C LEU A 319 100.56 45.44 -69.12
N LYS A 320 101.38 46.24 -68.42
CA LYS A 320 101.49 46.19 -66.95
C LYS A 320 100.16 46.53 -66.27
N ALA A 321 99.52 47.62 -66.67
CA ALA A 321 98.21 48.02 -66.11
C ALA A 321 97.13 46.96 -66.36
N LYS A 322 97.12 46.32 -67.54
CA LYS A 322 96.22 45.19 -67.82
C LYS A 322 96.52 43.96 -66.97
N LEU A 323 97.79 43.64 -66.73
CA LEU A 323 98.18 42.54 -65.85
C LEU A 323 97.67 42.78 -64.42
N GLU A 324 97.94 43.97 -63.86
CA GLU A 324 97.47 44.40 -62.54
C GLU A 324 95.93 44.40 -62.44
N GLU A 325 95.22 44.82 -63.51
CA GLU A 325 93.76 44.73 -63.59
C GLU A 325 93.26 43.27 -63.59
N THR A 326 93.91 42.37 -64.33
CA THR A 326 93.54 40.94 -64.35
C THR A 326 93.87 40.23 -63.04
N GLU A 327 94.96 40.57 -62.37
CA GLU A 327 95.33 40.04 -61.06
C GLU A 327 94.32 40.50 -60.00
N CYS A 328 93.91 41.77 -60.02
CA CYS A 328 92.85 42.30 -59.17
C CYS A 328 91.51 41.56 -59.39
N LYS A 329 91.07 41.41 -60.64
CA LYS A 329 89.84 40.65 -60.99
C LYS A 329 89.91 39.18 -60.56
N LEU A 330 91.07 38.53 -60.72
CA LEU A 330 91.27 37.14 -60.28
C LEU A 330 91.22 37.03 -58.75
N ASN A 331 91.84 37.96 -58.02
CA ASN A 331 91.85 37.96 -56.56
C ASN A 331 90.44 38.17 -55.98
N ILE A 332 89.63 39.06 -56.58
CA ILE A 332 88.20 39.22 -56.27
C ILE A 332 87.42 37.92 -56.53
N ALA A 333 87.65 37.23 -57.66
CA ALA A 333 87.00 35.96 -57.96
C ALA A 333 87.42 34.83 -57.01
N VAL A 334 88.67 34.81 -56.56
CA VAL A 334 89.17 33.88 -55.53
C VAL A 334 88.51 34.15 -54.18
N GLN A 335 88.41 35.42 -53.75
CA GLN A 335 87.70 35.81 -52.52
C GLN A 335 86.22 35.40 -52.56
N ALA A 336 85.53 35.64 -53.68
CA ALA A 336 84.15 35.18 -53.87
C ALA A 336 84.03 33.65 -53.76
N SER A 337 84.93 32.89 -54.41
CA SER A 337 84.93 31.43 -54.34
C SER A 337 85.25 30.87 -52.93
N VAL A 338 86.03 31.59 -52.13
CA VAL A 338 86.24 31.26 -50.71
C VAL A 338 84.96 31.53 -49.91
N GLN A 339 84.34 32.71 -50.09
CA GLN A 339 83.11 33.07 -49.40
C GLN A 339 81.96 32.09 -49.72
N ASP A 340 81.83 31.65 -50.98
CA ASP A 340 80.84 30.65 -51.40
C ASP A 340 81.07 29.27 -50.77
N LYS A 341 82.33 28.87 -50.56
CA LYS A 341 82.67 27.62 -49.85
C LYS A 341 82.31 27.71 -48.36
N GLU A 342 82.54 28.86 -47.73
CA GLU A 342 82.14 29.11 -46.34
C GLU A 342 80.61 29.11 -46.20
N ASN A 343 79.92 29.83 -47.09
CA ASN A 343 78.46 29.87 -47.17
C ASN A 343 77.88 28.45 -47.35
N HIS A 344 78.45 27.65 -48.26
CA HIS A 344 78.02 26.26 -48.48
C HIS A 344 78.29 25.37 -47.25
N SER A 345 79.43 25.55 -46.57
CA SER A 345 79.77 24.82 -45.35
C SER A 345 78.77 25.10 -44.22
N GLU A 346 78.43 26.37 -44.01
CA GLU A 346 77.44 26.77 -43.01
C GLU A 346 76.02 26.31 -43.38
N LEU A 347 75.60 26.41 -44.66
CA LEU A 347 74.33 25.83 -45.12
C LEU A 347 74.28 24.31 -44.92
N GLN A 348 75.37 23.59 -45.15
CA GLN A 348 75.45 22.14 -44.90
C GLN A 348 75.33 21.82 -43.41
N LYS A 349 75.93 22.63 -42.53
CA LYS A 349 75.83 22.55 -41.06
C LYS A 349 74.40 22.88 -40.59
N GLN A 350 73.74 23.87 -41.18
CA GLN A 350 72.34 24.20 -40.92
C GLN A 350 71.40 23.07 -41.37
N MET A 351 71.59 22.48 -42.56
CA MET A 351 70.85 21.28 -43.00
C MET A 351 71.02 20.11 -42.03
N LYS A 352 72.25 19.84 -41.55
CA LYS A 352 72.51 18.78 -40.55
C LYS A 352 71.73 19.04 -39.24
N ASN A 353 71.71 20.28 -38.76
CA ASN A 353 70.95 20.70 -37.58
C ASN A 353 69.41 20.63 -37.79
N HIS A 354 68.92 21.02 -38.97
CA HIS A 354 67.48 20.91 -39.29
C HIS A 354 67.07 19.44 -39.40
N LYS A 355 67.90 18.58 -39.98
CA LYS A 355 67.67 17.13 -40.08
C LYS A 355 67.64 16.41 -38.73
N SER A 356 68.40 16.88 -37.72
CA SER A 356 68.29 16.35 -36.35
C SER A 356 67.05 16.91 -35.61
N LYS A 357 66.68 18.18 -35.82
CA LYS A 357 65.44 18.76 -35.29
C LYS A 357 64.18 18.06 -35.82
N ILE A 358 64.13 17.77 -37.12
CA ILE A 358 63.04 17.00 -37.76
C ILE A 358 62.90 15.64 -37.08
N LYS A 359 63.99 14.84 -37.03
CA LYS A 359 64.00 13.53 -36.35
C LYS A 359 63.53 13.59 -34.88
N ALA A 360 63.85 14.66 -34.15
CA ALA A 360 63.39 14.83 -32.78
C ALA A 360 61.86 15.09 -32.73
N LYS A 361 61.32 15.87 -33.67
CA LYS A 361 59.88 16.11 -33.81
C LYS A 361 59.12 14.89 -34.32
N ASP A 362 59.69 14.09 -35.23
CA ASP A 362 59.10 12.82 -35.69
C ASP A 362 58.90 11.85 -34.50
N LEU A 363 59.90 11.77 -33.61
CA LEU A 363 59.85 10.95 -32.39
C LEU A 363 58.84 11.50 -31.36
N GLU A 364 58.67 12.81 -31.29
CA GLU A 364 57.67 13.47 -30.44
C GLU A 364 56.24 13.20 -30.96
N ILE A 365 56.02 13.35 -32.27
CA ILE A 365 54.77 13.00 -32.97
C ILE A 365 54.43 11.51 -32.74
N SER A 366 55.41 10.61 -32.88
CA SER A 366 55.20 9.17 -32.62
C SER A 366 54.77 8.88 -31.17
N LYS A 367 55.29 9.61 -30.18
CA LYS A 367 54.86 9.54 -28.77
C LYS A 367 53.48 10.16 -28.53
N CYS A 368 53.11 11.21 -29.27
CA CYS A 368 51.75 11.74 -29.24
C CYS A 368 50.76 10.73 -29.83
N GLN A 369 51.11 10.10 -30.96
CA GLN A 369 50.28 9.08 -31.61
C GLN A 369 49.96 7.91 -30.67
N THR A 370 50.96 7.34 -29.99
CA THR A 370 50.74 6.24 -29.03
C THR A 370 49.96 6.66 -27.78
N ASN A 371 50.10 7.91 -27.34
CA ASN A 371 49.25 8.44 -26.26
C ASN A 371 47.80 8.65 -26.71
N ILE A 372 47.56 9.08 -27.95
CA ILE A 372 46.22 9.21 -28.53
C ILE A 372 45.55 7.84 -28.60
N THR A 373 46.20 6.83 -29.19
CA THR A 373 45.65 5.45 -29.26
C THR A 373 45.31 4.90 -27.88
N ARG A 374 46.20 5.08 -26.88
CA ARG A 374 45.93 4.67 -25.49
C ARG A 374 44.73 5.40 -24.87
N LEU A 375 44.50 6.67 -25.21
CA LEU A 375 43.34 7.42 -24.74
C LEU A 375 42.05 7.00 -25.45
N GLU A 376 42.11 6.66 -26.75
CA GLU A 376 40.98 6.09 -27.50
C GLU A 376 40.56 4.70 -26.97
N GLU A 377 41.53 3.87 -26.57
CA GLU A 377 41.28 2.58 -25.91
C GLU A 377 40.61 2.78 -24.53
N GLN A 378 41.16 3.69 -23.71
CA GLN A 378 40.57 4.02 -22.40
C GLN A 378 39.18 4.68 -22.52
N LEU A 379 38.91 5.43 -23.59
CA LEU A 379 37.60 6.01 -23.85
C LEU A 379 36.57 4.92 -24.17
N LYS A 380 36.90 3.98 -25.06
CA LYS A 380 36.04 2.83 -25.39
C LYS A 380 35.75 1.92 -24.18
N GLU A 381 36.75 1.68 -23.33
CA GLU A 381 36.59 0.95 -22.06
C GLU A 381 35.56 1.66 -21.15
N ARG A 382 35.63 3.00 -21.07
CA ARG A 382 34.68 3.80 -20.29
C ARG A 382 33.29 3.86 -20.91
N GLU A 383 33.16 3.92 -22.23
CA GLU A 383 31.88 3.85 -22.94
C GLU A 383 31.18 2.50 -22.72
N SER A 384 31.93 1.38 -22.75
CA SER A 384 31.42 0.05 -22.39
C SER A 384 30.92 0.04 -20.93
N LEU A 385 31.74 0.51 -19.99
CA LEU A 385 31.37 0.54 -18.56
C LEU A 385 30.14 1.44 -18.29
N ILE A 386 30.00 2.56 -19.00
CA ILE A 386 28.81 3.42 -18.93
C ILE A 386 27.57 2.68 -19.45
N THR A 387 27.70 1.95 -20.55
CA THR A 387 26.61 1.13 -21.13
C THR A 387 26.19 0.02 -20.17
N ASP A 388 27.15 -0.67 -19.54
CA ASP A 388 26.89 -1.70 -18.54
C ASP A 388 26.22 -1.11 -17.29
N LEU A 389 26.64 0.07 -16.82
CA LEU A 389 26.02 0.76 -15.69
C LEU A 389 24.60 1.24 -16.00
N GLN A 390 24.33 1.71 -17.23
CA GLN A 390 22.98 2.08 -17.68
C GLN A 390 22.04 0.86 -17.73
N ASN A 391 22.51 -0.27 -18.26
CA ASN A 391 21.76 -1.53 -18.28
C ASN A 391 21.46 -2.04 -16.87
N ASN A 392 22.45 -1.97 -15.95
CA ASN A 392 22.26 -2.34 -14.55
C ASN A 392 21.29 -1.40 -13.81
N LEU A 393 21.36 -0.09 -14.05
CA LEU A 393 20.44 0.88 -13.47
C LEU A 393 18.99 0.59 -13.90
N LYS A 394 18.75 0.41 -15.20
CA LYS A 394 17.43 0.05 -15.74
C LYS A 394 16.90 -1.26 -15.13
N GLY A 395 17.76 -2.28 -15.00
CA GLY A 395 17.43 -3.55 -14.35
C GLY A 395 17.26 -3.48 -12.81
N VAL A 396 17.54 -2.33 -12.19
CA VAL A 396 17.19 -2.00 -10.79
C VAL A 396 15.89 -1.21 -10.74
N GLU A 397 15.68 -0.25 -11.66
CA GLU A 397 14.41 0.49 -11.80
C GLU A 397 13.23 -0.45 -12.09
N GLU A 398 13.40 -1.42 -12.99
CA GLU A 398 12.39 -2.46 -13.29
C GLU A 398 12.03 -3.29 -12.04
N LYS A 399 13.02 -3.63 -11.21
CA LYS A 399 12.81 -4.37 -9.94
C LYS A 399 12.17 -3.50 -8.86
N PHE A 400 12.46 -2.21 -8.86
CA PHE A 400 11.83 -1.25 -7.95
C PHE A 400 10.33 -1.10 -8.27
N GLN A 401 9.99 -0.92 -9.55
CA GLN A 401 8.60 -0.87 -10.02
C GLN A 401 7.83 -2.18 -9.75
N GLU A 402 8.51 -3.33 -9.83
CA GLU A 402 7.93 -4.63 -9.41
C GLU A 402 7.65 -4.66 -7.90
N SER A 403 8.57 -4.14 -7.08
CA SER A 403 8.42 -4.06 -5.63
C SER A 403 7.28 -3.10 -5.23
N GLU A 404 7.15 -1.93 -5.88
CA GLU A 404 6.04 -0.99 -5.65
C GLU A 404 4.69 -1.65 -5.97
N ARG A 405 4.61 -2.38 -7.09
CA ARG A 405 3.38 -3.11 -7.48
C ARG A 405 3.04 -4.23 -6.50
N CYS A 406 4.05 -4.94 -5.99
CA CYS A 406 3.86 -5.92 -4.91
C CYS A 406 3.32 -5.25 -3.64
N VAL A 407 3.88 -4.11 -3.21
CA VAL A 407 3.40 -3.36 -2.04
C VAL A 407 1.95 -2.92 -2.22
N GLY A 408 1.59 -2.29 -3.33
CA GLY A 408 0.20 -1.89 -3.61
C GLY A 408 -0.78 -3.06 -3.62
N ASN A 409 -0.37 -4.23 -4.12
CA ASN A 409 -1.17 -5.46 -4.05
C ASN A 409 -1.36 -5.96 -2.61
N PHE A 410 -0.35 -5.83 -1.74
CA PHE A 410 -0.46 -6.16 -0.32
C PHE A 410 -1.35 -5.16 0.43
N GLU A 411 -1.24 -3.85 0.17
CA GLU A 411 -2.12 -2.81 0.74
C GLU A 411 -3.58 -3.00 0.34
N ALA A 412 -3.85 -3.35 -0.93
CA ALA A 412 -5.19 -3.70 -1.41
C ALA A 412 -5.75 -4.97 -0.73
N ARG A 413 -4.89 -5.96 -0.43
CA ARG A 413 -5.27 -7.16 0.34
C ARG A 413 -5.50 -6.84 1.82
N GLU A 414 -4.67 -6.00 2.43
CA GLU A 414 -4.79 -5.60 3.83
C GLU A 414 -6.07 -4.80 4.07
N THR A 415 -6.39 -3.85 3.19
CA THR A 415 -7.64 -3.06 3.28
C THR A 415 -8.88 -3.94 3.13
N LYS A 416 -8.87 -4.95 2.23
CA LYS A 416 -9.94 -5.95 2.13
C LYS A 416 -10.07 -6.78 3.42
N LEU A 417 -8.96 -7.30 3.96
CA LEU A 417 -8.96 -8.08 5.21
C LEU A 417 -9.42 -7.23 6.42
N ARG A 418 -9.09 -5.94 6.47
CA ARG A 418 -9.59 -5.02 7.51
C ARG A 418 -11.10 -4.84 7.43
N ALA A 419 -11.68 -4.78 6.22
CA ALA A 419 -13.13 -4.71 6.04
C ALA A 419 -13.82 -6.02 6.47
N GLU A 420 -13.31 -7.17 6.06
CA GLU A 420 -13.82 -8.49 6.49
C GLU A 420 -13.76 -8.67 8.01
N VAL A 421 -12.68 -8.21 8.66
CA VAL A 421 -12.55 -8.23 10.12
C VAL A 421 -13.55 -7.29 10.81
N GLN A 422 -13.87 -6.13 10.21
CA GLN A 422 -14.90 -5.23 10.75
C GLN A 422 -16.30 -5.84 10.62
N GLU A 423 -16.63 -6.41 9.47
CA GLU A 423 -17.92 -7.11 9.23
C GLU A 423 -18.13 -8.25 10.25
N ILE A 424 -17.10 -9.08 10.47
CA ILE A 424 -17.12 -10.15 11.49
C ILE A 424 -17.24 -9.59 12.92
N GLN A 425 -16.64 -8.44 13.22
CA GLN A 425 -16.79 -7.79 14.54
C GLN A 425 -18.21 -7.27 14.74
N ASP A 426 -18.78 -6.62 13.74
CA ASP A 426 -20.14 -6.08 13.78
C ASP A 426 -21.16 -7.23 13.97
N ASP A 427 -21.06 -8.31 13.18
CA ASP A 427 -21.86 -9.53 13.34
C ASP A 427 -21.72 -10.15 14.75
N LEU A 428 -20.48 -10.20 15.28
CA LEU A 428 -20.23 -10.73 16.63
C LEU A 428 -20.88 -9.86 17.72
N THR A 429 -20.95 -8.53 17.55
CA THR A 429 -21.73 -7.68 18.46
C THR A 429 -23.22 -7.98 18.37
N VAL A 430 -23.78 -8.14 17.16
CA VAL A 430 -25.21 -8.46 16.96
C VAL A 430 -25.56 -9.83 17.57
N ILE A 431 -24.70 -10.83 17.41
CA ILE A 431 -24.87 -12.16 18.02
C ILE A 431 -24.81 -12.09 19.56
N ASN A 432 -23.87 -11.34 20.14
CA ASN A 432 -23.80 -11.14 21.58
C ASN A 432 -25.05 -10.42 22.12
N ASP A 433 -25.56 -9.43 21.39
CA ASP A 433 -26.77 -8.69 21.74
C ASP A 433 -28.02 -9.58 21.71
N MET A 434 -28.12 -10.47 20.72
CA MET A 434 -29.17 -11.51 20.64
C MET A 434 -29.04 -12.53 21.78
N LEU A 435 -27.82 -12.99 22.08
CA LEU A 435 -27.56 -13.94 23.16
C LEU A 435 -27.89 -13.34 24.54
N SER A 436 -27.53 -12.08 24.77
CA SER A 436 -27.88 -11.31 25.98
C SER A 436 -29.40 -11.22 26.16
N LYS A 437 -30.14 -10.82 25.11
CA LYS A 437 -31.62 -10.80 25.10
C LYS A 437 -32.20 -12.19 25.38
N LYS A 438 -31.63 -13.25 24.81
CA LYS A 438 -32.09 -14.63 25.02
C LYS A 438 -31.83 -15.15 26.44
N THR A 439 -30.72 -14.76 27.05
CA THR A 439 -30.43 -15.07 28.46
C THR A 439 -31.45 -14.40 29.36
N GLY A 440 -31.75 -13.10 29.16
CA GLY A 440 -32.80 -12.40 29.89
C GLY A 440 -34.20 -13.00 29.70
N GLU A 441 -34.55 -13.47 28.50
CA GLU A 441 -35.80 -14.24 28.29
C GLU A 441 -35.86 -15.53 29.14
N LEU A 442 -34.73 -16.25 29.24
CA LEU A 442 -34.64 -17.51 29.99
C LEU A 442 -34.67 -17.28 31.51
N GLU A 443 -34.03 -16.22 32.00
CA GLU A 443 -34.11 -15.80 33.40
C GLU A 443 -35.54 -15.41 33.80
N ASN A 444 -36.24 -14.63 32.96
CA ASN A 444 -37.65 -14.29 33.19
C ASN A 444 -38.55 -15.54 33.22
N LYS A 445 -38.34 -16.50 32.31
CA LYS A 445 -39.07 -17.79 32.32
C LYS A 445 -38.72 -18.65 33.53
N LEU A 446 -37.49 -18.59 34.03
CA LEU A 446 -37.11 -19.28 35.27
C LEU A 446 -37.84 -18.70 36.48
N LEU A 447 -37.94 -17.36 36.57
CA LEU A 447 -38.72 -16.68 37.61
C LEU A 447 -40.22 -17.03 37.52
N GLU A 448 -40.79 -17.06 36.32
CA GLU A 448 -42.17 -17.50 36.07
C GLU A 448 -42.40 -18.96 36.54
N ILE A 449 -41.49 -19.88 36.20
CA ILE A 449 -41.56 -21.28 36.64
C ILE A 449 -41.43 -21.41 38.17
N VAL A 450 -40.60 -20.59 38.82
CA VAL A 450 -40.47 -20.56 40.29
C VAL A 450 -41.76 -20.05 40.94
N GLN A 451 -42.37 -19.00 40.39
CA GLN A 451 -43.64 -18.47 40.88
C GLN A 451 -44.79 -19.48 40.68
N LEU A 452 -44.92 -20.09 39.50
CA LEU A 452 -45.92 -21.13 39.22
C LEU A 452 -45.76 -22.37 40.12
N LYS A 453 -44.51 -22.76 40.44
CA LYS A 453 -44.25 -23.84 41.42
C LYS A 453 -44.70 -23.48 42.83
N LYS A 454 -44.49 -22.22 43.25
CA LYS A 454 -45.01 -21.73 44.53
C LYS A 454 -46.54 -21.73 44.54
N ASP A 455 -47.18 -21.18 43.50
CA ASP A 455 -48.64 -21.12 43.40
C ASP A 455 -49.26 -22.52 43.35
N LEU A 456 -48.61 -23.50 42.72
CA LEU A 456 -48.99 -24.91 42.79
C LEU A 456 -48.85 -25.49 44.20
N SER A 457 -47.78 -25.19 44.93
CA SER A 457 -47.57 -25.63 46.32
C SER A 457 -48.61 -25.03 47.27
N ASP A 458 -48.90 -23.74 47.13
CA ASP A 458 -49.89 -23.02 47.94
C ASP A 458 -51.32 -23.53 47.65
N ASN A 459 -51.66 -23.77 46.37
CA ASN A 459 -52.93 -24.38 45.99
C ASN A 459 -53.05 -25.85 46.39
N SER A 460 -51.97 -26.64 46.35
CA SER A 460 -51.96 -28.02 46.84
C SER A 460 -52.20 -28.08 48.34
N SER A 461 -51.54 -27.19 49.11
CA SER A 461 -51.72 -27.06 50.56
C SER A 461 -53.16 -26.67 50.90
N LYS A 462 -53.73 -25.70 50.17
CA LYS A 462 -55.14 -25.30 50.29
C LYS A 462 -56.11 -26.43 49.94
N SER A 463 -55.78 -27.24 48.93
CA SER A 463 -56.60 -28.39 48.50
C SER A 463 -56.61 -29.50 49.57
N GLN A 464 -55.47 -29.76 50.22
CA GLN A 464 -55.41 -30.67 51.36
C GLN A 464 -56.28 -30.19 52.52
N ILE A 465 -56.15 -28.91 52.92
CA ILE A 465 -56.97 -28.31 53.99
C ILE A 465 -58.47 -28.44 53.71
N LEU A 466 -58.89 -28.27 52.44
CA LEU A 466 -60.28 -28.45 52.03
C LEU A 466 -60.72 -29.92 52.03
N ALA A 467 -59.84 -30.87 51.72
CA ALA A 467 -60.12 -32.30 51.86
C ALA A 467 -60.25 -32.71 53.34
N ASP A 468 -59.36 -32.21 54.21
CA ASP A 468 -59.38 -32.46 55.65
C ASP A 468 -60.62 -31.84 56.33
N GLU A 469 -61.13 -30.72 55.82
CA GLU A 469 -62.41 -30.12 56.24
C GLU A 469 -63.60 -30.93 55.72
N LEU A 470 -63.58 -31.38 54.47
CA LEU A 470 -64.65 -32.22 53.91
C LEU A 470 -64.78 -33.55 54.66
N GLN A 471 -63.65 -34.23 54.95
CA GLN A 471 -63.66 -35.45 55.75
C GLN A 471 -64.29 -35.22 57.13
N ARG A 472 -63.90 -34.15 57.84
CA ARG A 472 -64.51 -33.80 59.14
C ARG A 472 -66.01 -33.50 59.02
N LYS A 473 -66.49 -32.98 57.88
CA LYS A 473 -67.93 -32.79 57.63
C LYS A 473 -68.67 -34.08 57.30
N ASP A 474 -68.05 -35.03 56.62
CA ASP A 474 -68.62 -36.38 56.41
C ASP A 474 -68.64 -37.19 57.72
N GLU A 475 -67.64 -37.01 58.60
CA GLU A 475 -67.62 -37.52 59.97
C GLU A 475 -68.75 -36.90 60.81
N GLU A 476 -68.84 -35.56 60.91
CA GLU A 476 -69.93 -34.84 61.59
C GLU A 476 -71.32 -35.26 61.08
N TYR A 477 -71.48 -35.44 59.76
CA TYR A 477 -72.73 -35.88 59.14
C TYR A 477 -73.07 -37.32 59.51
N SER A 478 -72.07 -38.22 59.56
CA SER A 478 -72.25 -39.61 59.98
C SER A 478 -72.67 -39.70 61.45
N ASP A 479 -72.01 -38.93 62.31
CA ASP A 479 -72.35 -38.74 63.73
C ASP A 479 -73.79 -38.25 63.91
N LEU A 480 -74.20 -37.23 63.13
CA LEU A 480 -75.55 -36.66 63.16
C LEU A 480 -76.60 -37.63 62.63
N LYS A 481 -76.26 -38.43 61.62
CA LYS A 481 -77.11 -39.47 61.02
C LYS A 481 -77.33 -40.64 61.97
N GLU A 482 -76.32 -41.05 62.74
CA GLU A 482 -76.48 -42.03 63.83
C GLU A 482 -77.39 -41.47 64.94
N LYS A 483 -77.11 -40.26 65.44
CA LYS A 483 -77.94 -39.58 66.45
C LYS A 483 -79.40 -39.41 66.00
N TYR A 484 -79.63 -39.11 64.72
CA TYR A 484 -80.98 -39.09 64.13
C TYR A 484 -81.64 -40.47 64.10
N MET A 485 -80.90 -41.53 63.72
CA MET A 485 -81.43 -42.89 63.71
C MET A 485 -81.76 -43.39 65.13
N ASP A 486 -80.98 -43.01 66.14
CA ASP A 486 -81.26 -43.35 67.54
C ASP A 486 -82.42 -42.54 68.12
N ALA A 487 -82.51 -41.24 67.84
CA ALA A 487 -83.70 -40.45 68.16
C ALA A 487 -84.96 -41.04 67.52
N LYS A 488 -84.87 -41.52 66.27
CA LYS A 488 -85.95 -42.22 65.57
C LYS A 488 -86.32 -43.56 66.23
N LYS A 489 -85.35 -44.36 66.69
CA LYS A 489 -85.62 -45.58 67.50
C LYS A 489 -86.34 -45.23 68.81
N GLN A 490 -85.90 -44.19 69.51
CA GLN A 490 -86.52 -43.73 70.76
C GLN A 490 -87.97 -43.26 70.55
N ILE A 491 -88.23 -42.47 69.50
CA ILE A 491 -89.59 -42.07 69.11
C ILE A 491 -90.47 -43.31 68.85
N GLN A 492 -89.99 -44.26 68.03
CA GLN A 492 -90.74 -45.50 67.74
C GLN A 492 -90.99 -46.37 68.98
N GLN A 493 -90.10 -46.33 69.99
CA GLN A 493 -90.31 -47.01 71.26
C GLN A 493 -91.40 -46.30 72.09
N VAL A 494 -91.35 -44.97 72.19
CA VAL A 494 -92.37 -44.17 72.87
C VAL A 494 -93.74 -44.31 72.19
N GLU A 495 -93.80 -44.38 70.86
CA GLU A 495 -95.04 -44.64 70.11
C GLU A 495 -95.64 -46.02 70.44
N LYS A 496 -94.81 -47.07 70.55
CA LYS A 496 -95.25 -48.41 70.99
C LYS A 496 -95.73 -48.42 72.45
N GLU A 497 -95.06 -47.70 73.34
CA GLU A 497 -95.47 -47.57 74.74
C GLU A 497 -96.78 -46.80 74.87
N ILE A 498 -96.97 -45.71 74.13
CA ILE A 498 -98.24 -44.98 74.03
C ILE A 498 -99.35 -45.89 73.46
N SER A 499 -99.06 -46.69 72.43
CA SER A 499 -100.03 -47.64 71.88
C SER A 499 -100.44 -48.71 72.91
N THR A 500 -99.46 -49.28 73.61
CA THR A 500 -99.68 -50.26 74.69
C THR A 500 -100.50 -49.64 75.82
N LYS A 501 -100.15 -48.43 76.27
CA LYS A 501 -100.87 -47.72 77.34
C LYS A 501 -102.28 -47.31 76.94
N ARG A 502 -102.55 -47.02 75.66
CA ARG A 502 -103.92 -46.80 75.14
C ARG A 502 -104.75 -48.08 75.14
N GLU A 503 -104.15 -49.25 74.86
CA GLU A 503 -104.87 -50.52 74.94
C GLU A 503 -105.07 -50.99 76.38
N GLU A 504 -104.12 -50.73 77.30
CA GLU A 504 -104.32 -50.86 78.74
C GLU A 504 -105.46 -49.96 79.23
N GLU A 505 -105.46 -48.68 78.85
CA GLU A 505 -106.51 -47.70 79.20
C GLU A 505 -107.88 -48.16 78.67
N LYS A 506 -107.93 -48.64 77.42
CA LYS A 506 -109.12 -49.26 76.81
C LYS A 506 -109.56 -50.52 77.55
N CYS A 507 -108.65 -51.39 77.99
CA CYS A 507 -108.96 -52.58 78.79
C CYS A 507 -109.56 -52.19 80.15
N VAL A 508 -108.93 -51.25 80.87
CA VAL A 508 -109.44 -50.70 82.14
C VAL A 508 -110.81 -50.05 81.95
N ARG A 509 -111.01 -49.31 80.85
CA ARG A 509 -112.29 -48.68 80.50
C ARG A 509 -113.40 -49.73 80.27
N HIS A 510 -113.10 -50.84 79.59
CA HIS A 510 -114.04 -51.97 79.47
C HIS A 510 -114.31 -52.63 80.83
N LYS A 511 -113.27 -52.88 81.64
CA LYS A 511 -113.42 -53.48 82.98
C LYS A 511 -114.30 -52.62 83.90
N LEU A 512 -114.17 -51.29 83.81
CA LEU A 512 -115.00 -50.35 84.55
C LEU A 512 -116.45 -50.35 84.05
N GLN A 513 -116.70 -50.51 82.74
CA GLN A 513 -118.05 -50.72 82.20
C GLN A 513 -118.67 -52.08 82.59
N GLU A 514 -117.88 -53.14 82.72
CA GLU A 514 -118.35 -54.43 83.26
C GLU A 514 -118.74 -54.30 84.73
N LEU A 515 -117.90 -53.66 85.55
CA LEU A 515 -118.17 -53.43 86.97
C LEU A 515 -119.41 -52.54 87.18
N GLU A 516 -119.57 -51.49 86.37
CA GLU A 516 -120.76 -50.65 86.39
C GLU A 516 -122.02 -51.44 85.94
N ARG A 517 -121.92 -52.34 84.96
CA ARG A 517 -123.02 -53.28 84.64
C ARG A 517 -123.35 -54.22 85.80
N MET A 518 -122.35 -54.84 86.44
CA MET A 518 -122.59 -55.75 87.56
C MET A 518 -123.18 -55.03 88.78
N LYS A 519 -122.69 -53.82 89.08
CA LYS A 519 -123.27 -52.92 90.11
C LYS A 519 -124.75 -52.65 89.84
N ASN A 520 -125.10 -52.31 88.60
CA ASN A 520 -126.49 -52.05 88.23
C ASN A 520 -127.36 -53.32 88.27
N GLN A 521 -126.83 -54.49 87.89
CA GLN A 521 -127.52 -55.78 88.09
C GLN A 521 -127.72 -56.09 89.59
N MET A 522 -126.68 -55.93 90.42
CA MET A 522 -126.77 -56.13 91.87
C MET A 522 -127.77 -55.17 92.54
N ALA A 523 -127.88 -53.94 92.04
CA ALA A 523 -128.90 -52.98 92.49
C ALA A 523 -130.32 -53.43 92.11
N GLN A 524 -130.53 -53.95 90.90
CA GLN A 524 -131.82 -54.53 90.47
C GLN A 524 -132.16 -55.80 91.25
N ASP A 525 -131.19 -56.68 91.50
CA ASP A 525 -131.35 -57.88 92.33
C ASP A 525 -131.68 -57.52 93.78
N LEU A 526 -131.07 -56.47 94.33
CA LEU A 526 -131.41 -55.92 95.65
C LEU A 526 -132.83 -55.34 95.67
N GLU A 527 -133.21 -54.55 94.67
CA GLU A 527 -134.57 -54.01 94.57
C GLU A 527 -135.62 -55.12 94.38
N ALA A 528 -135.29 -56.19 93.64
CA ALA A 528 -136.15 -57.37 93.51
C ALA A 528 -136.29 -58.13 94.84
N LYS A 529 -135.19 -58.31 95.58
CA LYS A 529 -135.20 -58.90 96.93
C LYS A 529 -135.96 -58.03 97.92
N GLU A 530 -135.82 -56.71 97.86
CA GLU A 530 -136.58 -55.76 98.69
C GLU A 530 -138.07 -55.81 98.36
N ARG A 531 -138.45 -55.90 97.08
CA ARG A 531 -139.83 -56.13 96.64
C ARG A 531 -140.39 -57.45 97.18
N ILE A 532 -139.60 -58.53 97.17
CA ILE A 532 -139.98 -59.83 97.76
C ILE A 532 -140.13 -59.74 99.30
N ILE A 533 -139.20 -59.08 99.99
CA ILE A 533 -139.26 -58.82 101.43
C ILE A 533 -140.51 -58.00 101.79
N GLN A 534 -140.88 -57.01 100.98
CA GLN A 534 -142.11 -56.24 101.15
C GLN A 534 -143.38 -57.08 100.88
N GLN A 535 -143.35 -58.03 99.94
CA GLN A 535 -144.47 -58.97 99.77
C GLN A 535 -144.62 -59.89 100.98
N PHE A 536 -143.53 -60.49 101.49
CA PHE A 536 -143.57 -61.30 102.71
C PHE A 536 -144.03 -60.49 103.94
N LYS A 537 -143.58 -59.23 104.11
CA LYS A 537 -144.06 -58.34 105.17
C LYS A 537 -145.57 -58.07 105.11
N ARG A 538 -146.18 -58.04 103.92
CA ARG A 538 -147.64 -57.90 103.73
C ARG A 538 -148.41 -59.22 103.91
N ALA A 539 -147.76 -60.36 103.71
CA ALA A 539 -148.37 -61.68 103.92
C ALA A 539 -148.55 -62.03 105.41
N CYS A 540 -147.75 -61.44 106.31
CA CYS A 540 -147.74 -61.76 107.73
C CYS A 540 -148.63 -60.86 108.62
N SER A 541 -149.46 -59.97 108.05
CA SER A 541 -150.18 -58.92 108.81
C SER A 541 -151.68 -59.19 109.03
N SER A 542 -152.07 -60.42 109.38
CA SER A 542 -153.46 -60.79 109.75
C SER A 542 -153.54 -61.64 111.04
N GLU A 543 -152.73 -61.28 112.04
CA GLU A 543 -152.55 -61.99 113.31
C GLU A 543 -153.86 -62.16 114.13
N THR A 544 -154.83 -61.27 113.91
CA THR A 544 -156.12 -61.24 114.62
C THR A 544 -157.00 -62.47 114.43
N ASP A 545 -156.80 -63.26 113.37
CA ASP A 545 -157.54 -64.52 113.18
C ASP A 545 -156.79 -65.74 113.73
N LEU A 546 -155.47 -65.66 113.93
CA LEU A 546 -154.73 -66.69 114.67
C LEU A 546 -155.04 -66.63 116.17
N GLN A 547 -155.08 -65.44 116.76
CA GLN A 547 -155.39 -65.26 118.19
C GLN A 547 -156.83 -65.72 118.53
N LYS A 548 -157.83 -65.45 117.66
CA LYS A 548 -159.18 -66.02 117.80
C LYS A 548 -159.18 -67.54 117.75
N LYS A 549 -158.38 -68.14 116.85
CA LYS A 549 -158.28 -69.59 116.69
C LYS A 549 -157.65 -70.27 117.91
N VAL A 550 -156.64 -69.64 118.53
CA VAL A 550 -156.05 -70.08 119.81
C VAL A 550 -157.06 -69.95 120.95
N ALA A 551 -157.73 -68.81 121.12
CA ALA A 551 -158.72 -68.63 122.19
C ALA A 551 -159.90 -69.60 122.08
N LEU A 552 -160.40 -69.84 120.85
CA LEU A 552 -161.44 -70.83 120.59
C LEU A 552 -160.96 -72.27 120.89
N LEU A 553 -159.71 -72.59 120.59
CA LEU A 553 -159.11 -73.89 120.94
C LEU A 553 -158.95 -74.06 122.46
N THR A 554 -158.57 -73.03 123.22
CA THR A 554 -158.51 -73.10 124.69
C THR A 554 -159.88 -73.41 125.29
N ILE A 555 -160.93 -72.67 124.91
CA ILE A 555 -162.30 -72.91 125.37
C ILE A 555 -162.77 -74.32 124.95
N THR A 556 -162.42 -74.77 123.74
CA THR A 556 -162.71 -76.13 123.28
C THR A 556 -161.98 -77.19 124.10
N LEU A 557 -160.77 -76.91 124.59
CA LEU A 557 -159.97 -77.81 125.44
C LEU A 557 -160.54 -77.91 126.86
N GLU A 558 -160.97 -76.80 127.44
CA GLU A 558 -161.62 -76.78 128.75
C GLU A 558 -163.01 -77.46 128.71
N GLN A 559 -163.80 -77.21 127.67
CA GLN A 559 -165.03 -77.95 127.40
C GLN A 559 -164.76 -79.45 127.16
N LYS A 560 -163.71 -79.80 126.41
CA LYS A 560 -163.34 -81.21 126.21
C LYS A 560 -162.83 -81.87 127.49
N ASN A 561 -162.11 -81.20 128.38
CA ASN A 561 -161.73 -81.76 129.69
C ASN A 561 -162.96 -82.01 130.58
N ALA A 562 -163.92 -81.07 130.62
CA ALA A 562 -165.20 -81.27 131.30
C ALA A 562 -166.03 -82.42 130.69
N THR A 563 -165.92 -82.64 129.38
CA THR A 563 -166.55 -83.77 128.68
C THR A 563 -165.76 -85.07 128.86
N LEU A 564 -164.43 -85.01 129.04
CA LEU A 564 -163.55 -86.16 129.22
C LEU A 564 -163.72 -86.75 130.62
N ILE A 565 -163.83 -85.93 131.66
CA ILE A 565 -164.23 -86.36 133.02
C ILE A 565 -165.62 -87.02 133.03
N LYS A 566 -166.47 -86.71 132.03
CA LYS A 566 -167.76 -87.36 131.83
C LYS A 566 -167.64 -88.67 131.03
N LEU A 567 -166.79 -88.68 129.99
CA LEU A 567 -166.52 -89.86 129.17
C LEU A 567 -165.65 -90.92 129.88
N GLU A 568 -164.79 -90.56 130.83
CA GLU A 568 -164.11 -91.51 131.73
C GLU A 568 -165.08 -92.25 132.65
N LYS A 569 -166.33 -91.79 132.74
CA LYS A 569 -167.41 -92.41 133.51
C LYS A 569 -168.43 -93.19 132.66
N ASP A 570 -168.47 -92.90 131.36
CA ASP A 570 -169.42 -93.52 130.41
C ASP A 570 -168.71 -94.47 129.40
N LEU A 571 -167.37 -94.41 129.26
CA LEU A 571 -166.54 -95.38 128.51
C LEU A 571 -166.00 -96.52 129.39
N GLU A 572 -166.77 -96.88 130.42
CA GLU A 572 -166.64 -98.17 131.11
C GLU A 572 -167.11 -99.34 130.21
N GLU A 573 -167.78 -99.04 129.07
CA GLU A 573 -168.23 -100.02 128.06
C GLU A 573 -167.72 -99.72 126.62
N TYR A 574 -167.39 -100.80 125.90
CA TYR A 574 -167.18 -100.92 124.44
C TYR A 574 -166.07 -100.08 123.75
N GLY A 575 -164.86 -100.65 123.68
CA GLY A 575 -163.70 -100.05 122.99
C GLY A 575 -163.31 -100.66 121.63
N THR A 576 -162.11 -100.22 121.17
CA THR A 576 -161.22 -100.80 120.12
C THR A 576 -161.67 -100.68 118.63
N THR A 577 -160.79 -100.52 117.62
CA THR A 577 -159.30 -100.44 117.58
C THR A 577 -158.77 -99.56 116.42
N ASN A 578 -157.46 -99.25 116.44
CA ASN A 578 -156.72 -98.44 115.45
C ASN A 578 -156.57 -99.05 114.04
N SER A 579 -156.35 -98.18 113.04
CA SER A 579 -155.32 -98.38 112.02
C SER A 579 -154.87 -97.05 111.40
N VAL A 580 -153.55 -96.84 111.23
CA VAL A 580 -152.93 -95.62 110.68
C VAL A 580 -151.72 -96.00 109.81
N LYS A 581 -151.45 -95.21 108.76
CA LYS A 581 -150.35 -95.35 107.79
C LYS A 581 -149.03 -94.73 108.38
N GLU A 582 -147.90 -94.52 107.71
CA GLU A 582 -147.66 -94.17 106.30
C GLU A 582 -146.17 -94.29 105.92
N GLN A 583 -145.90 -94.28 104.61
CA GLN A 583 -144.58 -94.14 103.98
C GLN A 583 -144.73 -93.25 102.73
N GLN A 584 -143.61 -92.91 102.07
CA GLN A 584 -143.52 -92.28 100.74
C GLN A 584 -143.80 -90.75 100.76
N PHE A 585 -143.48 -89.93 99.76
CA PHE A 585 -143.01 -90.18 98.37
C PHE A 585 -141.78 -89.30 97.98
N THR A 586 -141.42 -89.24 96.70
CA THR A 586 -140.12 -88.80 96.11
C THR A 586 -140.15 -87.46 95.32
N GLU A 587 -138.97 -87.08 94.78
CA GLU A 587 -138.73 -86.57 93.39
C GLU A 587 -138.55 -85.06 93.03
N ALA A 588 -137.79 -84.86 91.93
CA ALA A 588 -137.70 -83.67 91.04
C ALA A 588 -137.05 -82.36 91.59
N LYS A 589 -136.62 -81.32 90.84
CA LYS A 589 -136.12 -81.03 89.43
C LYS A 589 -135.59 -79.54 89.42
N GLU A 590 -134.82 -78.94 88.49
CA GLU A 590 -133.87 -79.38 87.43
C GLU A 590 -133.21 -78.16 86.70
N GLY A 591 -131.91 -78.21 86.32
CA GLY A 591 -131.21 -77.21 85.47
C GLY A 591 -130.63 -75.95 86.17
N GLN A 592 -129.90 -75.01 85.53
CA GLN A 592 -129.14 -75.02 84.25
C GLN A 592 -128.19 -73.77 84.12
N LYS A 593 -127.08 -73.88 83.35
CA LYS A 593 -126.29 -72.81 82.66
C LYS A 593 -125.25 -71.91 83.40
N LEU A 594 -124.45 -71.21 82.57
CA LEU A 594 -123.29 -70.30 82.79
C LEU A 594 -121.98 -71.03 83.15
N ASN A 595 -120.79 -70.79 82.55
CA ASN A 595 -120.31 -70.07 81.34
C ASN A 595 -119.05 -70.85 80.82
N LYS A 596 -118.64 -70.92 79.53
CA LYS A 596 -118.35 -69.91 78.48
C LYS A 596 -117.11 -69.02 78.80
N ASP A 597 -116.18 -68.71 77.89
CA ASP A 597 -115.99 -69.05 76.45
C ASP A 597 -114.58 -68.64 75.93
N SER A 598 -114.08 -69.30 74.85
CA SER A 598 -113.25 -68.73 73.73
C SER A 598 -111.86 -68.07 74.04
N SER A 599 -110.93 -67.68 73.12
CA SER A 599 -110.72 -67.76 71.64
C SER A 599 -109.22 -67.47 71.30
N HIS A 600 -108.68 -67.43 70.05
CA HIS A 600 -108.69 -68.35 68.90
C HIS A 600 -108.03 -67.70 67.63
N TYR A 601 -106.73 -67.98 67.32
CA TYR A 601 -106.09 -67.93 65.96
C TYR A 601 -106.18 -66.62 65.09
N PRO A 602 -105.65 -66.53 63.83
CA PRO A 602 -104.44 -67.09 63.15
C PRO A 602 -103.63 -66.02 62.32
N ASN A 603 -102.83 -66.49 61.32
CA ASN A 603 -102.38 -65.81 60.06
C ASN A 603 -101.21 -64.78 60.08
N GLN A 604 -100.41 -64.56 59.01
CA GLN A 604 -100.02 -65.37 57.81
C GLN A 604 -98.73 -64.81 57.16
N LYS A 605 -98.16 -65.51 56.14
CA LYS A 605 -96.98 -65.13 55.31
C LYS A 605 -97.36 -64.16 54.15
N PRO A 606 -96.43 -63.45 53.46
CA PRO A 606 -95.73 -63.99 52.28
C PRO A 606 -94.30 -63.40 51.98
N ASP A 607 -93.80 -63.58 50.75
CA ASP A 607 -92.40 -63.42 50.30
C ASP A 607 -92.09 -62.15 49.44
N ILE A 608 -90.81 -61.93 49.09
CA ILE A 608 -90.15 -61.18 47.95
C ILE A 608 -88.66 -60.96 48.38
N VAL A 609 -87.56 -61.36 47.71
CA VAL A 609 -87.07 -61.49 46.31
C VAL A 609 -86.37 -60.24 45.75
N LEU A 610 -85.06 -60.38 45.40
CA LEU A 610 -84.11 -59.62 44.53
C LEU A 610 -82.68 -59.98 45.05
N THR A 611 -81.76 -60.64 44.34
CA THR A 611 -80.87 -60.22 43.22
C THR A 611 -80.04 -58.95 43.52
N ASP A 612 -78.74 -58.84 43.17
CA ASP A 612 -77.99 -59.55 42.11
C ASP A 612 -76.49 -59.80 42.45
N LYS A 613 -75.72 -60.33 41.48
CA LYS A 613 -74.34 -60.85 41.57
C LYS A 613 -73.25 -59.80 41.82
N THR A 614 -72.08 -60.27 42.27
CA THR A 614 -70.79 -59.57 42.19
C THR A 614 -69.67 -60.47 41.62
N GLU A 615 -69.71 -60.76 40.32
CA GLU A 615 -68.65 -61.44 39.58
C GLU A 615 -68.37 -60.72 38.24
N GLU A 616 -67.54 -59.67 38.25
CA GLU A 616 -66.77 -59.19 37.08
C GLU A 616 -65.79 -58.08 37.48
N SER A 617 -64.53 -58.42 37.82
CA SER A 617 -63.49 -57.43 38.18
C SER A 617 -62.05 -57.87 37.83
N VAL A 618 -61.89 -58.72 36.81
CA VAL A 618 -60.57 -59.26 36.40
C VAL A 618 -60.27 -59.01 34.91
N HIS A 619 -61.29 -58.89 34.05
CA HIS A 619 -61.07 -58.97 32.60
C HIS A 619 -60.74 -57.63 31.89
N PHE A 620 -60.79 -56.48 32.59
CA PHE A 620 -60.58 -55.14 31.98
C PHE A 620 -59.13 -54.64 32.04
N GLN A 621 -58.34 -55.05 33.04
CA GLN A 621 -56.92 -54.64 33.14
C GLN A 621 -55.99 -55.39 32.17
N GLN A 622 -56.37 -56.60 31.75
CA GLN A 622 -55.50 -57.46 30.93
C GLN A 622 -55.62 -57.23 29.41
N THR A 623 -56.69 -56.57 28.96
CA THR A 623 -56.90 -56.13 27.57
C THR A 623 -56.29 -54.75 27.33
N THR A 624 -56.51 -53.79 28.24
CA THR A 624 -55.96 -52.43 28.18
C THR A 624 -54.43 -52.42 28.18
N SER A 625 -53.79 -53.24 29.03
CA SER A 625 -52.33 -53.36 29.09
C SER A 625 -51.70 -53.87 27.77
N LYS A 626 -52.32 -54.88 27.13
CA LYS A 626 -51.84 -55.44 25.86
C LYS A 626 -51.95 -54.47 24.68
N GLU A 627 -52.99 -53.63 24.64
CA GLU A 627 -53.13 -52.62 23.59
C GLU A 627 -52.16 -51.45 23.80
N LEU A 628 -51.89 -51.04 25.04
CA LEU A 628 -50.83 -50.06 25.36
C LEU A 628 -49.44 -50.56 24.94
N GLU A 629 -49.11 -51.83 25.21
CA GLU A 629 -47.82 -52.42 24.80
C GLU A 629 -47.68 -52.49 23.27
N LYS A 630 -48.77 -52.82 22.57
CA LYS A 630 -48.83 -52.84 21.10
C LYS A 630 -48.69 -51.44 20.48
N GLN A 631 -49.27 -50.42 21.11
CA GLN A 631 -49.08 -49.02 20.70
C GLN A 631 -47.65 -48.55 20.98
N ARG A 632 -47.05 -48.93 22.12
CA ARG A 632 -45.64 -48.63 22.44
C ARG A 632 -44.67 -49.24 21.43
N LEU A 633 -44.89 -50.50 21.01
CA LEU A 633 -44.12 -51.13 19.93
C LEU A 633 -44.26 -50.38 18.60
N ARG A 634 -45.46 -49.90 18.27
CA ARG A 634 -45.72 -49.13 17.04
C ARG A 634 -45.10 -47.73 17.07
N ILE A 635 -45.04 -47.09 18.24
CA ILE A 635 -44.31 -45.83 18.44
C ILE A 635 -42.81 -46.05 18.22
N ASN A 636 -42.22 -47.12 18.80
CA ASN A 636 -40.80 -47.43 18.61
C ASN A 636 -40.45 -47.68 17.13
N ASP A 637 -41.26 -48.45 16.39
CA ASP A 637 -41.06 -48.68 14.94
C ASP A 637 -41.15 -47.37 14.12
N LEU A 638 -42.05 -46.46 14.49
CA LEU A 638 -42.14 -45.14 13.87
C LEU A 638 -40.93 -44.26 14.21
N THR A 639 -40.48 -44.24 15.46
CA THR A 639 -39.26 -43.52 15.88
C THR A 639 -38.02 -44.06 15.14
N GLU A 640 -37.86 -45.39 15.03
CA GLU A 640 -36.74 -45.98 14.31
C GLU A 640 -36.76 -45.63 12.81
N LYS A 641 -37.95 -45.51 12.21
CA LYS A 641 -38.14 -45.05 10.82
C LYS A 641 -37.85 -43.56 10.66
N CYS A 642 -38.31 -42.70 11.57
CA CYS A 642 -37.98 -41.28 11.56
C CYS A 642 -36.46 -41.06 11.66
N ASN A 643 -35.79 -41.73 12.60
CA ASN A 643 -34.34 -41.62 12.78
C ASN A 643 -33.57 -42.09 11.53
N LYS A 644 -34.06 -43.11 10.81
CA LYS A 644 -33.47 -43.57 9.54
C LYS A 644 -33.69 -42.57 8.40
N ILE A 645 -34.86 -41.94 8.32
CA ILE A 645 -35.17 -40.89 7.34
C ILE A 645 -34.32 -39.63 7.60
N GLU A 646 -34.20 -39.21 8.86
CA GLU A 646 -33.37 -38.09 9.28
C GLU A 646 -31.88 -38.34 8.99
N HIS A 647 -31.35 -39.52 9.32
CA HIS A 647 -29.98 -39.90 8.96
C HIS A 647 -29.79 -39.98 7.44
N HIS A 648 -30.80 -40.43 6.68
CA HIS A 648 -30.71 -40.46 5.21
C HIS A 648 -30.64 -39.05 4.62
N HIS A 649 -31.51 -38.13 5.03
CA HIS A 649 -31.45 -36.72 4.62
C HIS A 649 -30.14 -36.05 5.04
N LEU A 650 -29.65 -36.28 6.26
CA LEU A 650 -28.36 -35.72 6.70
C LEU A 650 -27.17 -36.26 5.87
N THR A 651 -27.27 -37.49 5.37
CA THR A 651 -26.25 -38.09 4.49
C THR A 651 -26.38 -37.55 3.06
N GLN A 652 -27.60 -37.41 2.55
CA GLN A 652 -27.88 -36.85 1.23
C GLN A 652 -27.42 -35.39 1.13
N ASN A 653 -27.81 -34.54 2.09
CA ASN A 653 -27.42 -33.13 2.13
C ASN A 653 -25.89 -32.95 2.13
N LYS A 654 -25.15 -33.80 2.86
CA LYS A 654 -23.68 -33.80 2.84
C LYS A 654 -23.10 -34.24 1.50
N ASN A 655 -23.69 -35.24 0.85
CA ASN A 655 -23.25 -35.62 -0.49
C ASN A 655 -23.52 -34.51 -1.53
N GLU A 656 -24.66 -33.81 -1.43
CA GLU A 656 -25.00 -32.65 -2.27
C GLU A 656 -24.15 -31.41 -1.96
N GLU A 657 -23.64 -31.27 -0.74
CA GLU A 657 -22.64 -30.28 -0.32
C GLU A 657 -21.26 -30.61 -0.93
N TYR A 658 -20.75 -31.83 -0.73
CA TYR A 658 -19.49 -32.28 -1.34
C TYR A 658 -19.52 -32.27 -2.87
N SER A 659 -20.65 -32.57 -3.52
CA SER A 659 -20.75 -32.46 -4.99
C SER A 659 -20.58 -31.02 -5.47
N ARG A 660 -21.20 -30.04 -4.80
CA ARG A 660 -21.04 -28.61 -5.14
C ARG A 660 -19.63 -28.10 -4.86
N GLU A 661 -19.00 -28.58 -3.78
CA GLU A 661 -17.61 -28.26 -3.46
C GLU A 661 -16.64 -28.80 -4.53
N VAL A 662 -16.86 -30.04 -5.00
CA VAL A 662 -16.10 -30.64 -6.12
C VAL A 662 -16.33 -29.91 -7.44
N GLU A 663 -17.58 -29.53 -7.78
CA GLU A 663 -17.87 -28.70 -8.96
C GLU A 663 -17.17 -27.34 -8.87
N SER A 664 -17.14 -26.71 -7.69
CA SER A 664 -16.43 -25.44 -7.47
C SER A 664 -14.94 -25.57 -7.75
N PHE A 665 -14.27 -26.59 -7.21
CA PHE A 665 -12.85 -26.84 -7.48
C PHE A 665 -12.57 -27.23 -8.93
N GLN A 666 -13.49 -27.94 -9.60
CA GLN A 666 -13.36 -28.26 -11.03
C GLN A 666 -13.42 -27.00 -11.90
N ASN A 667 -14.36 -26.09 -11.63
CA ASN A 667 -14.45 -24.79 -12.30
C ASN A 667 -13.20 -23.93 -12.07
N GLU A 668 -12.68 -23.88 -10.84
CA GLU A 668 -11.45 -23.13 -10.51
C GLU A 668 -10.21 -23.69 -11.23
N ILE A 669 -10.08 -25.02 -11.29
CA ILE A 669 -9.04 -25.70 -12.08
C ILE A 669 -9.19 -25.44 -13.59
N GLU A 670 -10.41 -25.27 -14.11
CA GLU A 670 -10.63 -24.98 -15.52
C GLU A 670 -10.34 -23.50 -15.87
N VAL A 671 -10.62 -22.56 -14.96
CA VAL A 671 -10.14 -21.17 -15.09
C VAL A 671 -8.60 -21.13 -15.11
N LEU A 672 -7.93 -21.85 -14.19
CA LEU A 672 -6.46 -21.91 -14.11
C LEU A 672 -5.77 -22.62 -15.29
N LYS A 673 -6.52 -23.31 -16.17
CA LYS A 673 -6.00 -23.90 -17.43
C LYS A 673 -6.11 -22.97 -18.64
N ASN A 674 -6.85 -21.88 -18.52
CA ASN A 674 -7.09 -20.90 -19.59
C ASN A 674 -6.26 -19.62 -19.40
N ILE A 675 -5.18 -19.70 -18.60
CA ILE A 675 -4.17 -18.67 -18.31
C ILE A 675 -2.80 -19.23 -18.68
#